data_AF-A0A8H7SH07-F1
#
_entry.id   AF-A0A8H7SH07-F1
#
_cell.length_a   1.000
_cell.length_b   1.000
_cell.length_c   1.000
_cell.angle_alpha   90.00
_cell.angle_beta   90.00
_cell.angle_gamma   90.00
#
_symmetry.space_group_name_H-M   'P 1'
#
loop_
_entity.id
_entity.type
_entity.pdbx_description
1 polymer ?
#
loop_
_entity_poly.entity_id
_entity_poly.type
_entity_poly.pdbx_seq_one_letter_code
_entity_poly.pdbx_strand_id
1 'polypeptide(L)'
;MVVLTNGMATNGFARQSIADLTTDIKSTKGEVPPPLVGSSTTVIGDDLYVFGGRVASTRQMTNYLYILHLPTLTWARHIAPPDSAKAPVPRYFHSATVFKDRYIVLFGGMGNATGRRPRQQQQLLQEEKLCAMDDVSMFDIETMSWVEINVSPSIFTPQARYAHLATIWDSDKLIIMGGQDIANTHINEINVFDLTACAWVHGGPMNGPYDAYRAVAFCPSSKNDTTSYGGKPSLPFWNVNTNDKDKIDDQPSSPDAPPVCIYSNYNFSDLTRDLQSFMPMRSSRNVDFHNHASEMTGSLLPPGLRFPTGQLMGHYFVVSGTFLSSTQRGFQIWALNLTNLSWSHIDTGSTMSEGSWNRGLLSRRKYYILGHSQRDLKDDYSYRRINFDHIATVDLEAFGIYSLPPATCSTVAQELGLSMLNEPGMSDLTIWTTDRQSIPANSVVLAERWPEFAQLLHDQEAAAKAKNIRHTQIQRKQLLFPENYSVTLAFLQYIYTDHLITAQQHQPQILSRLLVLSDMYNLERLKQLTTYALHQLLTISTASMVYETATLTFQGALQIRALRIMMNAKRMLLGQHQQQHKETPPLPPAPLHQAMSHPEHQEWAASMPLSPSSNVTVPGSTSGSYYSSDEPLSPHSLPSSPPAYSNLRRLAQPGMSPSSSDQTQQRYIYFNNAKTPLSPPLVAKKQGYFDQPQYNMSSNRSVSSYH
;
A
#
# COMPACT_ATOMS: atom_id res chain seq x y z
N MET A 1 -22.24 20.67 13.33
CA MET A 1 -22.96 19.42 13.75
C MET A 1 -24.46 19.71 13.81
N VAL A 2 -25.31 18.67 13.91
CA VAL A 2 -26.80 18.74 13.96
C VAL A 2 -27.47 19.09 12.62
N VAL A 3 -27.34 18.22 11.61
CA VAL A 3 -28.40 17.93 10.61
C VAL A 3 -28.28 16.46 10.12
N LEU A 4 -28.38 15.47 11.01
CA LEU A 4 -28.48 14.03 10.61
C LEU A 4 -29.29 13.15 11.59
N THR A 5 -30.08 13.74 12.50
CA THR A 5 -30.89 12.99 13.47
C THR A 5 -32.24 13.66 13.73
N ASN A 6 -33.24 13.32 12.92
CA ASN A 6 -34.64 13.05 13.30
C ASN A 6 -35.51 12.96 12.04
N GLY A 7 -36.07 11.77 11.77
CA GLY A 7 -36.77 11.48 10.52
C GLY A 7 -37.57 10.18 10.56
N MET A 8 -38.48 10.06 11.55
CA MET A 8 -39.52 9.03 11.73
C MET A 8 -39.08 7.54 11.77
N ALA A 9 -39.53 6.83 12.80
CA ALA A 9 -39.25 5.40 12.95
C ALA A 9 -40.23 4.55 12.14
N THR A 10 -39.72 3.81 11.14
CA THR A 10 -40.20 2.47 10.74
C THR A 10 -39.18 1.83 9.79
N ASN A 11 -39.13 0.49 9.79
CA ASN A 11 -38.16 -0.37 9.11
C ASN A 11 -36.72 -0.32 9.67
N GLY A 12 -36.15 -1.50 9.90
CA GLY A 12 -34.84 -1.68 10.50
C GLY A 12 -33.70 -1.57 9.50
N PHE A 13 -33.22 -0.36 9.23
CA PHE A 13 -31.87 -0.20 8.71
C PHE A 13 -30.86 -0.60 9.80
N ALA A 14 -29.95 -1.52 9.47
CA ALA A 14 -28.79 -1.78 10.30
C ALA A 14 -27.99 -0.47 10.49
N ARG A 15 -27.36 -0.31 11.66
CA ARG A 15 -26.45 0.83 11.88
C ARG A 15 -25.28 0.68 10.91
N GLN A 16 -25.23 1.55 9.90
CA GLN A 16 -24.13 1.61 8.93
C GLN A 16 -22.79 1.62 9.67
N SER A 17 -21.93 0.67 9.32
CA SER A 17 -20.60 0.56 9.88
C SER A 17 -19.65 1.54 9.19
N ILE A 18 -18.61 1.99 9.89
CA ILE A 18 -17.54 2.76 9.24
C ILE A 18 -16.77 1.86 8.24
N ALA A 19 -16.87 0.54 8.40
CA ALA A 19 -16.38 -0.43 7.43
C ALA A 19 -17.07 -0.32 6.05
N ASP A 20 -18.35 0.07 6.02
CA ASP A 20 -19.15 0.24 4.79
C ASP A 20 -18.68 1.46 3.98
N LEU A 21 -17.94 2.39 4.62
CA LEU A 21 -17.30 3.53 3.96
C LEU A 21 -15.89 3.20 3.44
N THR A 22 -15.24 2.14 3.97
CA THR A 22 -13.90 1.72 3.57
C THR A 22 -13.89 0.49 2.66
N THR A 23 -15.04 -0.15 2.42
CA THR A 23 -15.15 -1.44 1.74
C THR A 23 -16.25 -1.41 0.68
N ASP A 24 -15.90 -1.68 -0.57
CA ASP A 24 -16.79 -1.66 -1.74
C ASP A 24 -16.76 -3.01 -2.45
N ILE A 25 -17.90 -3.51 -2.96
CA ILE A 25 -18.03 -4.84 -3.59
C ILE A 25 -18.62 -4.68 -4.98
N LYS A 26 -17.95 -5.24 -6.00
CA LYS A 26 -18.41 -5.22 -7.39
C LYS A 26 -18.28 -6.58 -8.05
N SER A 27 -19.20 -6.90 -8.95
CA SER A 27 -19.01 -8.00 -9.89
C SER A 27 -18.05 -7.57 -11.01
N THR A 28 -17.21 -8.49 -11.47
CA THR A 28 -16.37 -8.28 -12.66
C THR A 28 -17.13 -8.68 -13.93
N LYS A 29 -16.61 -8.31 -15.10
CA LYS A 29 -17.25 -8.53 -16.41
C LYS A 29 -16.22 -8.88 -17.49
N GLY A 30 -16.66 -9.23 -18.70
CA GLY A 30 -15.77 -9.62 -19.80
C GLY A 30 -15.47 -11.12 -19.79
N GLU A 31 -14.26 -11.52 -20.20
CA GLU A 31 -13.80 -12.91 -20.17
C GLU A 31 -13.37 -13.33 -18.75
N VAL A 32 -14.32 -13.36 -17.82
CA VAL A 32 -14.08 -13.74 -16.41
C VAL A 32 -13.44 -15.14 -16.35
N PRO A 33 -12.30 -15.33 -15.65
CA PRO A 33 -11.71 -16.65 -15.51
C PRO A 33 -12.67 -17.64 -14.84
N PRO A 34 -12.70 -18.91 -15.26
CA PRO A 34 -13.42 -19.93 -14.51
C PRO A 34 -12.78 -20.07 -13.10
N PRO A 35 -13.50 -20.62 -12.10
CA PRO A 35 -12.89 -20.84 -10.80
C PRO A 35 -11.70 -21.81 -10.89
N LEU A 36 -10.55 -21.40 -10.35
CA LEU A 36 -9.26 -22.08 -10.51
C LEU A 36 -8.72 -22.56 -9.16
N VAL A 37 -7.84 -23.56 -9.21
CA VAL A 37 -7.06 -24.06 -8.07
C VAL A 37 -5.59 -23.84 -8.36
N GLY A 38 -4.90 -23.12 -7.49
CA GLY A 38 -3.46 -22.90 -7.58
C GLY A 38 -2.99 -22.08 -8.79
N SER A 39 -3.86 -21.24 -9.37
CA SER A 39 -3.42 -20.20 -10.30
C SER A 39 -2.59 -19.14 -9.57
N SER A 40 -1.62 -18.52 -10.26
CA SER A 40 -0.90 -17.38 -9.70
C SER A 40 -1.66 -16.07 -9.96
N THR A 41 -1.49 -15.10 -9.07
CA THR A 41 -2.01 -13.74 -9.20
C THR A 41 -0.90 -12.73 -8.97
N THR A 42 -0.74 -11.76 -9.87
CA THR A 42 0.16 -10.60 -9.72
C THR A 42 -0.57 -9.32 -10.12
N VAL A 43 -0.01 -8.17 -9.75
CA VAL A 43 -0.55 -6.83 -10.05
C VAL A 43 0.60 -5.96 -10.53
N ILE A 44 0.43 -5.27 -11.65
CA ILE A 44 1.36 -4.27 -12.17
C ILE A 44 0.54 -3.07 -12.63
N GLY A 45 0.81 -1.89 -12.07
CA GLY A 45 0.03 -0.69 -12.35
C GLY A 45 -1.46 -0.84 -12.01
N ASP A 46 -2.31 -0.60 -13.01
CA ASP A 46 -3.78 -0.72 -12.92
C ASP A 46 -4.30 -2.13 -13.28
N ASP A 47 -3.43 -3.08 -13.61
CA ASP A 47 -3.81 -4.38 -14.16
C ASP A 47 -3.43 -5.55 -13.24
N LEU A 48 -4.35 -6.51 -13.12
CA LEU A 48 -4.21 -7.72 -12.32
C LEU A 48 -4.16 -8.94 -13.25
N TYR A 49 -3.09 -9.72 -13.13
CA TYR A 49 -2.75 -10.83 -14.02
C TYR A 49 -2.96 -12.17 -13.30
N VAL A 50 -3.78 -13.05 -13.89
CA VAL A 50 -4.00 -14.44 -13.44
C VAL A 50 -3.38 -15.39 -14.46
N PHE A 51 -2.42 -16.21 -14.05
CA PHE A 51 -1.80 -17.20 -14.94
C PHE A 51 -2.02 -18.64 -14.48
N GLY A 52 -2.40 -19.48 -15.44
CA GLY A 52 -2.51 -20.93 -15.30
C GLY A 52 -3.48 -21.35 -14.20
N GLY A 53 -3.10 -22.40 -13.47
CA GLY A 53 -3.95 -23.06 -12.50
C GLY A 53 -4.79 -24.18 -13.11
N ARG A 54 -5.44 -24.94 -12.22
CA ARG A 54 -6.28 -26.09 -12.57
C ARG A 54 -7.76 -25.73 -12.41
N VAL A 55 -8.57 -25.89 -13.45
CA VAL A 55 -10.01 -25.57 -13.43
C VAL A 55 -10.71 -26.40 -12.37
N ALA A 56 -11.50 -25.76 -11.49
CA ALA A 56 -12.06 -26.41 -10.31
C ALA A 56 -13.11 -27.49 -10.64
N SER A 57 -13.88 -27.32 -11.74
CA SER A 57 -14.92 -28.25 -12.18
C SER A 57 -14.37 -29.43 -13.00
N THR A 58 -13.61 -29.17 -14.05
CA THR A 58 -13.11 -30.20 -14.99
C THR A 58 -11.79 -30.85 -14.56
N ARG A 59 -11.10 -30.26 -13.56
CA ARG A 59 -9.71 -30.57 -13.19
C ARG A 59 -8.68 -30.38 -14.31
N GLN A 60 -9.05 -29.76 -15.43
CA GLN A 60 -8.13 -29.47 -16.53
C GLN A 60 -7.04 -28.47 -16.11
N MET A 61 -5.78 -28.79 -16.42
CA MET A 61 -4.65 -27.88 -16.24
C MET A 61 -4.65 -26.80 -17.34
N THR A 62 -4.28 -25.56 -17.00
CA THR A 62 -4.21 -24.46 -17.99
C THR A 62 -2.89 -23.69 -17.92
N ASN A 63 -2.56 -23.01 -19.01
CA ASN A 63 -1.53 -21.97 -19.13
C ASN A 63 -2.13 -20.68 -19.73
N TYR A 64 -3.42 -20.43 -19.49
CA TYR A 64 -4.05 -19.19 -19.93
C TYR A 64 -3.60 -18.02 -19.05
N LEU A 65 -3.40 -16.86 -19.66
CA LEU A 65 -3.23 -15.58 -18.97
C LEU A 65 -4.54 -14.80 -19.09
N TYR A 66 -5.10 -14.37 -17.96
CA TYR A 66 -6.23 -13.45 -17.90
C TYR A 66 -5.79 -12.15 -17.23
N ILE A 67 -6.31 -11.03 -17.71
CA ILE A 67 -5.93 -9.69 -17.26
C ILE A 67 -7.21 -8.93 -16.89
N LEU A 68 -7.29 -8.44 -15.66
CA LEU A 68 -8.35 -7.60 -15.14
C LEU A 68 -7.87 -6.15 -15.06
N HIS A 69 -8.48 -5.27 -15.83
CA HIS A 69 -8.22 -3.83 -15.74
C HIS A 69 -8.99 -3.23 -14.56
N LEU A 70 -8.29 -3.00 -13.43
CA LEU A 70 -8.87 -2.66 -12.13
C LEU A 70 -9.77 -1.39 -12.12
N PRO A 71 -9.52 -0.33 -12.92
CA PRO A 71 -10.42 0.82 -13.02
C PRO A 71 -11.80 0.50 -13.63
N THR A 72 -11.89 -0.49 -14.53
CA THR A 72 -13.15 -0.82 -15.24
C THR A 72 -13.80 -2.13 -14.80
N LEU A 73 -13.04 -2.96 -14.07
CA LEU A 73 -13.37 -4.33 -13.67
C LEU A 73 -13.71 -5.27 -14.83
N THR A 74 -13.07 -5.04 -15.98
CA THR A 74 -13.19 -5.86 -17.20
C THR A 74 -12.03 -6.84 -17.31
N TRP A 75 -12.33 -8.13 -17.41
CA TRP A 75 -11.40 -9.20 -17.77
C TRP A 75 -11.29 -9.35 -19.28
N ALA A 76 -10.07 -9.59 -19.75
CA ALA A 76 -9.77 -10.16 -21.07
C ALA A 76 -8.86 -11.38 -20.91
N ARG A 77 -9.00 -12.38 -21.77
CA ARG A 77 -8.06 -13.51 -21.84
C ARG A 77 -6.99 -13.17 -22.87
N HIS A 78 -5.75 -13.01 -22.41
CA HIS A 78 -4.64 -12.68 -23.29
C HIS A 78 -4.27 -13.85 -24.19
N ILE A 79 -3.95 -13.53 -25.44
CA ILE A 79 -3.35 -14.42 -26.42
C ILE A 79 -2.09 -13.72 -26.91
N ALA A 80 -0.94 -14.34 -26.68
CA ALA A 80 0.34 -13.73 -27.02
C ALA A 80 0.52 -13.59 -28.55
N PRO A 81 1.24 -12.56 -29.03
CA PRO A 81 1.57 -12.37 -30.44
C PRO A 81 2.23 -13.59 -31.10
N PRO A 82 2.12 -13.78 -32.44
CA PRO A 82 2.70 -14.95 -33.13
C PRO A 82 4.22 -15.07 -33.06
N ASP A 83 4.90 -13.95 -32.81
CA ASP A 83 6.35 -13.77 -32.64
C ASP A 83 6.80 -13.88 -31.17
N SER A 84 5.85 -14.03 -30.24
CA SER A 84 6.11 -14.25 -28.81
C SER A 84 6.78 -15.60 -28.54
N ALA A 85 7.57 -15.70 -27.47
CA ALA A 85 8.07 -17.01 -27.02
C ALA A 85 6.91 -17.92 -26.58
N LYS A 86 7.18 -19.22 -26.46
CA LYS A 86 6.15 -20.18 -26.05
C LYS A 86 5.75 -19.97 -24.60
N ALA A 87 4.45 -19.81 -24.36
CA ALA A 87 3.88 -19.82 -23.02
C ALA A 87 4.30 -21.10 -22.25
N PRO A 88 4.55 -21.02 -20.93
CA PRO A 88 4.92 -22.17 -20.11
C PRO A 88 3.89 -23.30 -20.20
N VAL A 89 4.31 -24.53 -19.93
CA VAL A 89 3.39 -25.67 -19.94
C VAL A 89 2.30 -25.51 -18.86
N PRO A 90 1.06 -26.00 -19.11
CA PRO A 90 -0.04 -25.94 -18.15
C PRO A 90 0.35 -26.42 -16.76
N ARG A 91 0.16 -25.55 -15.76
CA ARG A 91 0.67 -25.75 -14.39
C ARG A 91 -0.17 -25.08 -13.31
N TYR A 92 -0.01 -25.52 -12.06
CA TYR A 92 -0.60 -24.94 -10.86
C TYR A 92 0.35 -25.02 -9.65
N PHE A 93 0.12 -24.18 -8.64
CA PHE A 93 1.00 -23.99 -7.46
C PHE A 93 2.45 -23.59 -7.80
N HIS A 94 2.66 -22.97 -8.96
CA HIS A 94 3.87 -22.20 -9.29
C HIS A 94 3.87 -20.84 -8.57
N SER A 95 5.04 -20.22 -8.42
CA SER A 95 5.12 -18.81 -7.98
C SER A 95 4.98 -17.85 -9.15
N ALA A 96 4.60 -16.61 -8.85
CA ALA A 96 4.71 -15.47 -9.75
C ALA A 96 5.19 -14.24 -8.96
N THR A 97 6.20 -13.54 -9.46
CA THR A 97 6.78 -12.33 -8.84
C THR A 97 6.89 -11.21 -9.87
N VAL A 98 6.83 -9.95 -9.41
CA VAL A 98 6.97 -8.76 -10.26
C VAL A 98 8.42 -8.29 -10.24
N PHE A 99 8.99 -8.03 -11.41
CA PHE A 99 10.36 -7.54 -11.59
C PHE A 99 10.34 -6.25 -12.42
N LYS A 100 10.97 -5.18 -11.88
CA LYS A 100 11.10 -3.85 -12.50
C LYS A 100 9.78 -3.25 -13.01
N ASP A 101 8.66 -3.55 -12.35
CA ASP A 101 7.28 -3.14 -12.70
C ASP A 101 6.90 -3.38 -14.18
N ARG A 102 7.53 -4.37 -14.82
CA ARG A 102 7.35 -4.71 -16.25
C ARG A 102 7.27 -6.21 -16.49
N TYR A 103 7.98 -7.00 -15.71
CA TYR A 103 8.10 -8.45 -15.93
C TYR A 103 7.38 -9.24 -14.84
N ILE A 104 6.63 -10.26 -15.25
CA ILE A 104 6.06 -11.29 -14.36
C ILE A 104 6.95 -12.52 -14.51
N VAL A 105 7.72 -12.84 -13.47
CA VAL A 105 8.61 -14.00 -13.44
C VAL A 105 7.91 -15.15 -12.73
N LEU A 106 7.83 -16.30 -13.38
CA LEU A 106 7.26 -17.54 -12.88
C LEU A 106 8.36 -18.55 -12.58
N PHE A 107 8.16 -19.36 -11.55
CA PHE A 107 9.03 -20.51 -11.27
C PHE A 107 8.25 -21.73 -10.79
N GLY A 108 8.63 -22.90 -11.31
CA GLY A 108 8.21 -24.21 -10.84
C GLY A 108 6.70 -24.48 -10.95
N GLY A 109 6.15 -25.17 -9.95
CA GLY A 109 4.76 -25.64 -9.89
C GLY A 109 4.61 -27.13 -10.21
N MET A 110 3.36 -27.58 -10.40
CA MET A 110 3.00 -28.93 -10.84
C MET A 110 2.30 -28.88 -12.20
N GLY A 111 2.55 -29.87 -13.05
CA GLY A 111 1.80 -30.06 -14.29
C GLY A 111 1.81 -31.53 -14.75
N ASN A 112 1.25 -31.78 -15.93
CA ASN A 112 1.14 -33.14 -16.47
C ASN A 112 2.44 -33.54 -17.20
N ALA A 113 3.01 -34.71 -16.85
CA ALA A 113 4.27 -35.17 -17.43
C ALA A 113 4.14 -35.40 -18.95
N THR A 114 4.95 -34.69 -19.72
CA THR A 114 4.89 -34.61 -21.21
C THR A 114 5.48 -35.85 -21.94
N GLY A 115 5.63 -36.98 -21.23
CA GLY A 115 6.22 -38.20 -21.77
C GLY A 115 5.38 -38.83 -22.89
N ARG A 116 6.01 -39.06 -24.05
CA ARG A 116 5.38 -39.72 -25.21
C ARG A 116 4.99 -41.17 -24.90
N ARG A 117 3.74 -41.42 -24.51
CA ARG A 117 3.16 -42.77 -24.48
C ARG A 117 2.91 -43.28 -25.93
N PRO A 118 3.31 -44.52 -26.27
CA PRO A 118 2.84 -45.18 -27.49
C PRO A 118 1.31 -45.31 -27.52
N ARG A 119 0.71 -45.20 -28.70
CA ARG A 119 -0.76 -45.06 -28.90
C ARG A 119 -1.65 -46.25 -28.47
N GLN A 120 -1.07 -47.35 -27.99
CA GLN A 120 -1.80 -48.62 -27.79
C GLN A 120 -2.38 -48.85 -26.38
N GLN A 121 -2.20 -47.92 -25.43
CA GLN A 121 -2.59 -48.14 -24.03
C GLN A 121 -3.33 -46.93 -23.42
N GLN A 122 -4.35 -46.42 -24.13
CA GLN A 122 -5.04 -45.16 -23.83
C GLN A 122 -6.50 -45.31 -23.37
N GLN A 123 -7.00 -46.54 -23.14
CA GLN A 123 -8.44 -46.80 -22.91
C GLN A 123 -8.84 -47.28 -21.50
N LEU A 124 -7.92 -47.43 -20.55
CA LEU A 124 -8.24 -47.76 -19.15
C LEU A 124 -7.57 -46.76 -18.22
N LEU A 125 -8.38 -46.03 -17.45
CA LEU A 125 -8.03 -45.07 -16.40
C LEU A 125 -6.74 -44.27 -16.69
N GLN A 126 -6.86 -43.23 -17.51
CA GLN A 126 -5.79 -42.28 -17.75
C GLN A 126 -5.56 -41.40 -16.51
N GLU A 127 -4.88 -41.95 -15.50
CA GLU A 127 -4.21 -41.14 -14.50
C GLU A 127 -3.18 -40.25 -15.21
N GLU A 128 -3.37 -38.94 -15.08
CA GLU A 128 -2.43 -37.95 -15.58
C GLU A 128 -1.26 -37.90 -14.60
N LYS A 129 -0.16 -38.59 -14.94
CA LYS A 129 1.04 -38.60 -14.10
C LYS A 129 1.56 -37.18 -13.93
N LEU A 130 1.35 -36.61 -12.75
CA LEU A 130 1.85 -35.28 -12.39
C LEU A 130 3.38 -35.31 -12.25
N CYS A 131 3.99 -34.16 -12.49
CA CYS A 131 5.37 -33.85 -12.18
C CYS A 131 5.47 -32.45 -11.54
N ALA A 132 6.40 -32.28 -10.62
CA ALA A 132 6.85 -30.95 -10.19
C ALA A 132 7.78 -30.34 -11.27
N MET A 133 8.01 -29.04 -11.20
CA MET A 133 8.77 -28.27 -12.20
C MET A 133 9.84 -27.38 -11.54
N ASP A 134 10.90 -27.10 -12.29
CA ASP A 134 12.10 -26.33 -11.94
C ASP A 134 12.43 -25.22 -12.96
N ASP A 135 11.58 -25.02 -13.97
CA ASP A 135 11.81 -24.01 -15.00
C ASP A 135 11.46 -22.58 -14.52
N VAL A 136 12.29 -21.63 -14.93
CA VAL A 136 12.02 -20.18 -14.86
C VAL A 136 11.34 -19.77 -16.16
N SER A 137 10.36 -18.87 -16.09
CA SER A 137 9.70 -18.28 -17.27
C SER A 137 9.34 -16.83 -16.99
N MET A 138 9.25 -16.00 -18.02
CA MET A 138 8.98 -14.57 -17.84
C MET A 138 8.03 -14.03 -18.90
N PHE A 139 7.06 -13.23 -18.48
CA PHE A 139 6.16 -12.47 -19.34
C PHE A 139 6.47 -10.98 -19.20
N ASP A 140 6.61 -10.28 -20.32
CA ASP A 140 6.83 -8.85 -20.42
C ASP A 140 5.48 -8.16 -20.71
N ILE A 141 5.03 -7.30 -19.79
CA ILE A 141 3.75 -6.60 -19.94
C ILE A 141 3.81 -5.40 -20.92
N GLU A 142 5.01 -4.93 -21.30
CA GLU A 142 5.16 -3.84 -22.27
C GLU A 142 5.02 -4.37 -23.71
N THR A 143 5.59 -5.54 -23.99
CA THR A 143 5.45 -6.25 -25.28
C THR A 143 4.33 -7.29 -25.29
N MET A 144 3.62 -7.44 -24.18
CA MET A 144 2.53 -8.41 -23.96
C MET A 144 2.91 -9.84 -24.40
N SER A 145 4.14 -10.23 -24.10
CA SER A 145 4.80 -11.40 -24.69
C SER A 145 5.61 -12.21 -23.69
N TRP A 146 5.75 -13.51 -23.94
CA TRP A 146 6.70 -14.34 -23.21
C TRP A 146 8.12 -14.10 -23.72
N VAL A 147 9.07 -14.09 -22.80
CA VAL A 147 10.50 -13.89 -23.05
C VAL A 147 11.19 -15.25 -23.08
N GLU A 148 12.03 -15.48 -24.08
CA GLU A 148 12.90 -16.65 -24.13
C GLU A 148 14.05 -16.50 -23.12
N ILE A 149 14.04 -17.31 -22.05
CA ILE A 149 15.12 -17.36 -21.06
C ILE A 149 15.97 -18.59 -21.30
N ASN A 150 17.24 -18.36 -21.67
CA ASN A 150 18.25 -19.40 -21.73
C ASN A 150 18.99 -19.47 -20.38
N VAL A 151 18.49 -20.30 -19.47
CA VAL A 151 19.06 -20.48 -18.12
C VAL A 151 20.45 -21.12 -18.21
N SER A 152 21.46 -20.46 -17.65
CA SER A 152 22.83 -21.00 -17.60
C SER A 152 22.91 -22.19 -16.63
N PRO A 153 23.57 -23.31 -16.99
CA PRO A 153 23.79 -24.45 -16.09
C PRO A 153 24.52 -24.03 -14.81
N SER A 154 24.04 -24.49 -13.65
CA SER A 154 24.60 -24.13 -12.35
C SER A 154 24.45 -25.25 -11.32
N ILE A 155 25.41 -25.32 -10.40
CA ILE A 155 25.36 -26.20 -9.21
C ILE A 155 24.26 -25.78 -8.21
N PHE A 156 23.74 -24.56 -8.32
CA PHE A 156 22.69 -24.01 -7.45
C PHE A 156 21.28 -24.16 -8.05
N THR A 157 21.14 -24.93 -9.13
CA THR A 157 19.84 -25.20 -9.79
C THR A 157 18.89 -25.88 -8.79
N PRO A 158 17.71 -25.31 -8.50
CA PRO A 158 16.78 -25.81 -7.49
C PRO A 158 16.18 -27.16 -7.85
N GLN A 159 15.85 -27.93 -6.82
CA GLN A 159 14.95 -29.08 -6.98
C GLN A 159 13.56 -28.65 -7.47
N ALA A 160 12.99 -29.43 -8.40
CA ALA A 160 11.66 -29.21 -8.95
C ALA A 160 10.57 -29.27 -7.86
N ARG A 161 9.75 -28.22 -7.76
CA ARG A 161 8.90 -27.97 -6.58
C ARG A 161 7.63 -27.16 -6.87
N TYR A 162 6.68 -27.22 -5.94
CA TYR A 162 5.48 -26.38 -5.94
C TYR A 162 5.17 -25.84 -4.54
N ALA A 163 4.29 -24.83 -4.48
CA ALA A 163 3.88 -24.14 -3.25
C ALA A 163 5.05 -23.63 -2.39
N HIS A 164 6.19 -23.34 -3.01
CA HIS A 164 7.32 -22.61 -2.46
C HIS A 164 6.98 -21.13 -2.28
N LEU A 165 7.79 -20.42 -1.50
CA LEU A 165 7.78 -18.95 -1.44
C LEU A 165 8.72 -18.38 -2.50
N ALA A 166 8.40 -17.19 -3.00
CA ALA A 166 9.24 -16.45 -3.94
C ALA A 166 9.17 -14.94 -3.66
N THR A 167 10.28 -14.24 -3.80
CA THR A 167 10.35 -12.76 -3.69
C THR A 167 11.52 -12.22 -4.52
N ILE A 168 11.47 -10.95 -4.92
CA ILE A 168 12.62 -10.24 -5.49
C ILE A 168 13.40 -9.56 -4.37
N TRP A 169 14.71 -9.78 -4.37
CA TRP A 169 15.70 -9.20 -3.47
C TRP A 169 16.77 -8.43 -4.28
N ASP A 170 17.46 -7.50 -3.63
CA ASP A 170 18.52 -6.64 -4.21
C ASP A 170 18.22 -6.09 -5.63
N SER A 171 16.96 -5.73 -5.86
CA SER A 171 16.36 -5.26 -7.13
C SER A 171 16.30 -6.24 -8.32
N ASP A 172 17.15 -7.27 -8.39
CA ASP A 172 17.23 -8.19 -9.55
C ASP A 172 17.48 -9.67 -9.23
N LYS A 173 17.51 -10.06 -7.96
CA LYS A 173 17.69 -11.44 -7.52
C LYS A 173 16.33 -12.06 -7.18
N LEU A 174 15.88 -13.05 -7.95
CA LEU A 174 14.73 -13.87 -7.58
C LEU A 174 15.17 -14.90 -6.54
N ILE A 175 14.60 -14.80 -5.33
CA ILE A 175 14.78 -15.77 -4.26
C ILE A 175 13.65 -16.79 -4.32
N ILE A 176 13.99 -18.07 -4.41
CA ILE A 176 13.07 -19.21 -4.23
C ILE A 176 13.44 -19.89 -2.91
N MET A 177 12.44 -20.23 -2.10
CA MET A 177 12.67 -20.92 -0.82
C MET A 177 11.51 -21.84 -0.45
N GLY A 178 11.81 -22.97 0.19
CA GLY A 178 10.79 -23.89 0.69
C GLY A 178 10.08 -24.65 -0.42
N GLY A 179 8.81 -25.00 -0.17
CA GLY A 179 7.92 -25.72 -1.07
C GLY A 179 7.86 -27.21 -0.82
N GLN A 180 7.24 -27.94 -1.76
CA GLN A 180 7.07 -29.39 -1.73
C GLN A 180 7.52 -30.06 -3.02
N ASP A 181 8.08 -31.27 -2.90
CA ASP A 181 8.37 -32.17 -4.01
C ASP A 181 7.11 -32.91 -4.51
N ILE A 182 7.23 -33.71 -5.57
CA ILE A 182 6.12 -34.50 -6.13
C ILE A 182 5.54 -35.57 -5.18
N ALA A 183 6.23 -35.92 -4.09
CA ALA A 183 5.75 -36.81 -3.04
C ALA A 183 5.06 -36.06 -1.87
N ASN A 184 4.98 -34.72 -1.93
CA ASN A 184 4.55 -33.80 -0.86
C ASN A 184 5.57 -33.63 0.28
N THR A 185 6.82 -34.06 0.11
CA THR A 185 7.92 -33.82 1.06
C THR A 185 8.28 -32.34 1.05
N HIS A 186 8.47 -31.73 2.23
CA HIS A 186 8.93 -30.34 2.30
C HIS A 186 10.40 -30.21 1.87
N ILE A 187 10.69 -29.22 1.02
CA ILE A 187 12.03 -28.94 0.50
C ILE A 187 12.66 -27.81 1.34
N ASN A 188 13.58 -28.17 2.21
CA ASN A 188 14.26 -27.26 3.13
C ASN A 188 15.48 -26.58 2.46
N GLU A 189 15.25 -25.88 1.35
CA GLU A 189 16.27 -25.32 0.47
C GLU A 189 15.92 -23.87 0.06
N ILE A 190 16.94 -23.04 -0.10
CA ILE A 190 16.89 -21.71 -0.70
C ILE A 190 17.77 -21.65 -1.95
N ASN A 191 17.32 -20.94 -2.99
CA ASN A 191 18.02 -20.77 -4.26
C ASN A 191 17.86 -19.32 -4.75
N VAL A 192 18.91 -18.75 -5.34
CA VAL A 192 18.98 -17.36 -5.82
C VAL A 192 19.25 -17.35 -7.32
N PHE A 193 18.32 -16.82 -8.10
CA PHE A 193 18.44 -16.63 -9.53
C PHE A 193 18.70 -15.15 -9.85
N ASP A 194 19.76 -14.87 -10.59
CA ASP A 194 20.04 -13.54 -11.12
C ASP A 194 19.22 -13.30 -12.40
N LEU A 195 18.31 -12.34 -12.36
CA LEU A 195 17.42 -12.03 -13.49
C LEU A 195 18.10 -11.25 -14.62
N THR A 196 19.33 -10.78 -14.43
CA THR A 196 20.13 -10.11 -15.48
C THR A 196 21.12 -11.07 -16.16
N ALA A 197 21.72 -11.99 -15.40
CA ALA A 197 22.62 -13.02 -15.91
C ALA A 197 21.89 -14.31 -16.35
N CYS A 198 20.59 -14.44 -16.02
CA CYS A 198 19.76 -15.63 -16.25
C CYS A 198 20.41 -16.92 -15.72
N ALA A 199 20.91 -16.88 -14.47
CA ALA A 199 21.66 -17.96 -13.86
C ALA A 199 21.34 -18.12 -12.37
N TRP A 200 21.38 -19.36 -11.87
CA TRP A 200 21.36 -19.62 -10.42
C TRP A 200 22.75 -19.32 -9.83
N VAL A 201 22.85 -18.29 -8.99
CA VAL A 201 24.13 -17.74 -8.50
C VAL A 201 24.46 -18.15 -7.06
N HIS A 202 23.47 -18.59 -6.29
CA HIS A 202 23.65 -19.07 -4.92
C HIS A 202 22.52 -20.04 -4.54
N GLY A 203 22.76 -20.93 -3.58
CA GLY A 203 21.75 -21.81 -3.00
C GLY A 203 22.31 -22.66 -1.86
N GLY A 204 21.45 -23.14 -0.97
CA GLY A 204 21.86 -23.88 0.22
C GLY A 204 20.70 -24.41 1.08
N PRO A 205 21.01 -25.12 2.17
CA PRO A 205 20.02 -25.62 3.11
C PRO A 205 19.38 -24.48 3.91
N MET A 206 18.11 -24.69 4.29
CA MET A 206 17.30 -23.74 5.04
C MET A 206 16.67 -24.39 6.28
N ASN A 207 16.57 -23.65 7.38
CA ASN A 207 15.86 -24.10 8.57
C ASN A 207 14.36 -23.82 8.44
N GLY A 208 13.53 -24.87 8.39
CA GLY A 208 12.06 -24.76 8.51
C GLY A 208 11.28 -25.14 7.23
N PRO A 209 10.16 -25.87 7.35
CA PRO A 209 9.36 -26.35 6.23
C PRO A 209 8.42 -25.26 5.69
N TYR A 210 8.97 -24.22 5.07
CA TYR A 210 8.20 -23.09 4.54
C TYR A 210 7.38 -23.47 3.30
N ASP A 211 6.12 -23.05 3.27
CA ASP A 211 5.21 -23.22 2.13
C ASP A 211 4.25 -22.02 1.97
N ALA A 212 3.70 -21.86 0.77
CA ALA A 212 2.72 -20.83 0.42
C ALA A 212 1.30 -21.11 0.96
N TYR A 213 1.10 -22.18 1.72
CA TYR A 213 -0.16 -22.45 2.44
C TYR A 213 -0.17 -21.77 3.82
N ARG A 214 1.00 -21.46 4.38
CA ARG A 214 1.18 -21.00 5.77
C ARG A 214 2.10 -19.79 5.93
N ALA A 215 2.94 -19.49 4.95
CA ALA A 215 3.96 -18.46 5.04
C ALA A 215 3.98 -17.49 3.84
N VAL A 216 4.64 -16.35 4.01
CA VAL A 216 4.88 -15.33 2.99
C VAL A 216 6.32 -14.82 3.13
N ALA A 217 7.05 -14.74 2.02
CA ALA A 217 8.33 -14.04 1.94
C ALA A 217 8.14 -12.60 1.42
N PHE A 218 8.89 -11.64 1.95
CA PHE A 218 8.90 -10.25 1.49
C PHE A 218 10.26 -9.59 1.70
N CYS A 219 10.55 -8.50 0.98
CA CYS A 219 11.80 -7.75 1.10
C CYS A 219 11.48 -6.27 1.40
N PRO A 220 11.76 -5.75 2.60
CA PRO A 220 11.57 -4.33 2.93
C PRO A 220 12.39 -3.40 2.01
N SER A 221 12.00 -2.11 1.93
CA SER A 221 12.67 -1.15 1.05
C SER A 221 13.49 -0.12 1.84
N SER A 222 14.81 -0.36 1.87
CA SER A 222 15.85 0.52 2.45
C SER A 222 15.73 2.00 2.03
N LYS A 223 15.14 2.28 0.85
CA LYS A 223 15.08 3.63 0.25
C LYS A 223 14.10 4.61 0.91
N ASN A 224 13.23 4.18 1.82
CA ASN A 224 12.17 5.02 2.39
C ASN A 224 12.27 5.27 3.91
N ASP A 225 13.13 4.55 4.65
CA ASP A 225 13.01 4.41 6.11
C ASP A 225 13.39 5.65 6.96
N THR A 226 13.62 6.82 6.34
CA THR A 226 13.88 8.09 7.03
C THR A 226 12.62 8.91 7.36
N THR A 227 11.47 8.27 7.60
CA THR A 227 10.30 8.96 8.18
C THR A 227 10.49 9.16 9.69
N SER A 228 11.04 10.32 10.08
CA SER A 228 11.35 10.65 11.48
C SER A 228 10.10 10.92 12.33
N TYR A 229 9.45 9.86 12.82
CA TYR A 229 8.28 9.97 13.69
C TYR A 229 8.66 10.65 15.02
N GLY A 230 8.08 11.83 15.30
CA GLY A 230 8.33 12.57 16.54
C GLY A 230 9.79 13.02 16.75
N GLY A 231 10.58 13.15 15.69
CA GLY A 231 11.97 13.63 15.79
C GLY A 231 13.00 12.61 16.28
N LYS A 232 12.65 11.32 16.36
CA LYS A 232 13.62 10.23 16.56
C LYS A 232 13.65 9.33 15.32
N PRO A 233 14.82 9.06 14.71
CA PRO A 233 14.95 8.00 13.72
C PRO A 233 14.92 6.65 14.42
N SER A 234 13.74 6.04 14.45
CA SER A 234 13.59 4.61 14.73
C SER A 234 14.20 3.82 13.57
N LEU A 235 15.36 3.21 13.80
CA LEU A 235 15.96 2.27 12.86
C LEU A 235 14.95 1.13 12.58
N PRO A 236 14.89 0.61 11.33
CA PRO A 236 14.09 -0.57 11.03
C PRO A 236 14.48 -1.78 11.89
N PHE A 237 13.53 -2.68 12.17
CA PHE A 237 13.75 -3.83 13.06
C PHE A 237 14.90 -4.77 12.63
N TRP A 238 15.28 -4.75 11.34
CA TRP A 238 16.42 -5.51 10.82
C TRP A 238 17.78 -4.80 10.93
N ASN A 239 17.80 -3.50 11.20
CA ASN A 239 19.03 -2.73 11.40
C ASN A 239 19.52 -2.89 12.86
N VAL A 240 20.07 -4.07 13.15
CA VAL A 240 20.70 -4.37 14.44
C VAL A 240 21.81 -3.34 14.74
N ASN A 241 21.76 -2.74 15.93
CA ASN A 241 22.76 -1.78 16.37
C ASN A 241 24.17 -2.38 16.32
N THR A 242 25.08 -1.79 15.56
CA THR A 242 26.45 -2.31 15.31
C THR A 242 27.41 -2.05 16.48
N ASN A 243 27.01 -2.50 17.68
CA ASN A 243 27.86 -2.55 18.87
C ASN A 243 28.61 -3.89 18.98
N ASP A 244 28.07 -4.98 18.41
CA ASP A 244 28.82 -6.21 18.13
C ASP A 244 29.78 -6.00 16.95
N LYS A 245 30.90 -5.31 17.20
CA LYS A 245 31.95 -5.08 16.19
C LYS A 245 32.94 -6.25 16.05
N ASP A 246 32.94 -7.19 17.00
CA ASP A 246 34.01 -8.18 17.14
C ASP A 246 33.83 -9.46 16.29
N LYS A 247 32.91 -9.47 15.30
CA LYS A 247 32.55 -10.67 14.50
C LYS A 247 32.20 -10.41 13.02
N ILE A 248 32.88 -9.48 12.34
CA ILE A 248 32.64 -9.24 10.90
C ILE A 248 33.97 -9.06 10.12
N ASP A 249 34.51 -10.16 9.58
CA ASP A 249 35.44 -10.14 8.44
C ASP A 249 34.68 -10.25 7.10
N ASP A 250 33.50 -10.86 7.08
CA ASP A 250 32.63 -10.98 5.89
C ASP A 250 31.74 -9.73 5.72
N GLN A 251 32.21 -8.75 4.93
CA GLN A 251 31.36 -7.66 4.45
C GLN A 251 30.28 -8.19 3.48
N PRO A 252 29.03 -7.69 3.55
CA PRO A 252 28.02 -7.97 2.54
C PRO A 252 28.43 -7.36 1.18
N SER A 253 28.04 -7.99 0.08
CA SER A 253 28.30 -7.51 -1.29
C SER A 253 27.65 -6.16 -1.62
N SER A 254 26.70 -5.72 -0.80
CA SER A 254 26.16 -4.36 -0.74
C SER A 254 25.84 -4.05 0.73
N PRO A 255 26.40 -2.98 1.33
CA PRO A 255 26.14 -2.63 2.73
C PRO A 255 24.71 -2.09 2.97
N ASP A 256 24.02 -1.65 1.91
CA ASP A 256 22.70 -1.02 1.98
C ASP A 256 21.53 -1.97 1.65
N ALA A 257 21.83 -3.25 1.36
CA ALA A 257 20.84 -4.23 0.94
C ALA A 257 19.93 -4.66 2.13
N PRO A 258 18.59 -4.55 2.00
CA PRO A 258 17.66 -5.00 3.03
C PRO A 258 17.63 -6.53 3.12
N PRO A 259 17.20 -7.13 4.25
CA PRO A 259 17.05 -8.57 4.36
C PRO A 259 15.88 -9.11 3.53
N VAL A 260 15.84 -10.44 3.40
CA VAL A 260 14.59 -11.15 3.14
C VAL A 260 13.93 -11.48 4.47
N CYS A 261 12.63 -11.19 4.56
CA CYS A 261 11.80 -11.51 5.71
C CYS A 261 10.81 -12.64 5.36
N ILE A 262 10.52 -13.52 6.32
CA ILE A 262 9.47 -14.54 6.23
C ILE A 262 8.51 -14.35 7.41
N TYR A 263 7.22 -14.23 7.12
CA TYR A 263 6.14 -14.34 8.10
C TYR A 263 5.42 -15.69 7.95
N SER A 264 5.15 -16.41 9.04
CA SER A 264 4.53 -17.75 8.97
C SER A 264 3.61 -18.10 10.14
N ASN A 265 2.50 -18.80 9.83
CA ASN A 265 1.51 -19.29 10.79
C ASN A 265 1.58 -20.82 10.92
N TYR A 266 2.33 -21.31 11.90
CA TYR A 266 2.44 -22.75 12.20
C TYR A 266 1.42 -23.20 13.25
N ASN A 267 1.41 -24.51 13.53
CA ASN A 267 0.57 -25.22 14.50
C ASN A 267 -0.84 -24.61 14.78
N PHE A 268 -1.88 -24.97 14.01
CA PHE A 268 -3.23 -24.40 14.22
C PHE A 268 -3.90 -24.80 15.55
N SER A 269 -3.30 -25.71 16.33
CA SER A 269 -3.77 -26.08 17.68
C SER A 269 -3.18 -25.19 18.78
N ASP A 270 -1.98 -24.64 18.54
CA ASP A 270 -1.28 -23.68 19.40
C ASP A 270 -0.47 -22.74 18.49
N LEU A 271 -1.10 -21.62 18.13
CA LEU A 271 -0.77 -20.82 16.94
C LEU A 271 0.50 -19.98 17.13
N THR A 272 1.62 -20.51 16.65
CA THR A 272 2.85 -19.75 16.48
C THR A 272 2.77 -18.79 15.29
N ARG A 273 3.30 -17.59 15.50
CA ARG A 273 3.37 -16.49 14.53
C ARG A 273 4.82 -16.06 14.45
N ASP A 274 5.53 -16.65 13.52
CA ASP A 274 6.97 -16.40 13.39
C ASP A 274 7.20 -15.28 12.38
N LEU A 275 8.07 -14.34 12.73
CA LEU A 275 8.64 -13.36 11.81
C LEU A 275 10.15 -13.54 11.87
N GLN A 276 10.77 -13.89 10.74
CA GLN A 276 12.21 -14.08 10.65
C GLN A 276 12.82 -13.22 9.56
N SER A 277 14.09 -12.84 9.71
CA SER A 277 14.86 -12.10 8.70
C SER A 277 16.24 -12.71 8.48
N PHE A 278 16.71 -12.71 7.23
CA PHE A 278 18.02 -13.23 6.85
C PHE A 278 18.62 -12.50 5.63
N MET A 279 19.91 -12.72 5.38
CA MET A 279 20.63 -12.17 4.22
C MET A 279 20.98 -13.29 3.22
N PRO A 280 20.33 -13.39 2.04
CA PRO A 280 20.39 -14.55 1.14
C PRO A 280 21.77 -14.98 0.62
N MET A 281 22.77 -14.09 0.65
CA MET A 281 24.11 -14.35 0.09
C MET A 281 25.25 -14.02 1.07
N ARG A 282 24.95 -13.83 2.37
CA ARG A 282 25.98 -13.46 3.38
C ARG A 282 26.91 -14.63 3.77
N SER A 283 26.44 -15.88 3.66
CA SER A 283 27.18 -17.07 4.07
C SER A 283 27.10 -18.14 2.99
N SER A 284 28.21 -18.81 2.71
CA SER A 284 28.30 -19.86 1.68
C SER A 284 27.97 -21.27 2.19
N ARG A 285 27.38 -21.41 3.39
CA ARG A 285 27.14 -22.72 4.03
C ARG A 285 25.72 -22.91 4.56
N ASN A 286 25.24 -21.97 5.37
CA ASN A 286 23.91 -21.97 5.98
C ASN A 286 23.36 -20.54 5.96
N VAL A 287 22.05 -20.38 5.95
CA VAL A 287 21.39 -19.08 6.13
C VAL A 287 21.11 -18.83 7.63
N ASP A 288 21.62 -17.71 8.14
CA ASP A 288 21.44 -17.29 9.53
C ASP A 288 20.14 -16.49 9.72
N PHE A 289 19.11 -17.16 10.22
CA PHE A 289 17.79 -16.59 10.51
C PHE A 289 17.76 -15.90 11.87
N HIS A 290 17.33 -14.64 11.89
CA HIS A 290 17.07 -13.85 13.09
C HIS A 290 15.56 -13.89 13.36
N ASN A 291 15.13 -14.17 14.59
CA ASN A 291 13.71 -14.35 14.95
C ASN A 291 13.18 -13.16 15.76
N HIS A 292 12.10 -12.56 15.28
CA HIS A 292 11.45 -11.35 15.81
C HIS A 292 10.08 -11.65 16.44
N ALA A 293 9.70 -12.92 16.59
CA ALA A 293 8.37 -13.33 17.06
C ALA A 293 7.98 -12.76 18.43
N SER A 294 8.96 -12.62 19.34
CA SER A 294 8.78 -12.03 20.68
C SER A 294 8.67 -10.51 20.69
N GLU A 295 9.07 -9.84 19.60
CA GLU A 295 9.01 -8.38 19.45
C GLU A 295 7.69 -7.92 18.81
N MET A 296 6.93 -8.85 18.21
CA MET A 296 5.62 -8.55 17.62
C MET A 296 4.58 -8.26 18.72
N THR A 297 4.11 -7.01 18.76
CA THR A 297 3.11 -6.52 19.72
C THR A 297 1.76 -6.27 19.07
N GLY A 298 0.73 -5.97 19.85
CA GLY A 298 -0.59 -5.58 19.37
C GLY A 298 -1.66 -5.73 20.45
N SER A 299 -2.77 -5.01 20.34
CA SER A 299 -3.96 -5.24 21.19
C SER A 299 -4.70 -6.53 20.81
N LEU A 300 -4.53 -6.96 19.55
CA LEU A 300 -4.91 -8.25 19.01
C LEU A 300 -3.79 -8.70 18.05
N LEU A 301 -3.66 -10.01 17.83
CA LEU A 301 -2.71 -10.60 16.88
C LEU A 301 -3.46 -11.36 15.78
N PRO A 302 -2.93 -11.45 14.55
CA PRO A 302 -3.62 -12.12 13.44
C PRO A 302 -4.01 -13.56 13.79
N PRO A 303 -5.18 -14.06 13.37
CA PRO A 303 -5.53 -15.46 13.56
C PRO A 303 -4.71 -16.34 12.59
N GLY A 304 -4.91 -17.66 12.64
CA GLY A 304 -4.18 -18.59 11.78
C GLY A 304 -4.61 -18.46 10.32
N LEU A 305 -3.96 -17.57 9.56
CA LEU A 305 -4.26 -17.30 8.16
C LEU A 305 -3.78 -18.45 7.27
N ARG A 306 -4.68 -18.96 6.42
CA ARG A 306 -4.44 -20.03 5.46
C ARG A 306 -4.32 -19.43 4.06
N PHE A 307 -3.38 -19.96 3.25
CA PHE A 307 -2.99 -19.40 1.95
C PHE A 307 -2.67 -17.89 2.03
N PRO A 308 -1.83 -17.44 2.98
CA PRO A 308 -1.64 -16.02 3.22
C PRO A 308 -1.04 -15.31 1.98
N THR A 309 -1.51 -14.09 1.74
CA THR A 309 -0.93 -13.11 0.81
C THR A 309 -0.40 -11.95 1.62
N GLY A 310 0.86 -11.55 1.42
CA GLY A 310 1.45 -10.40 2.09
C GLY A 310 2.20 -9.50 1.12
N GLN A 311 2.01 -8.19 1.27
CA GLN A 311 2.62 -7.15 0.44
C GLN A 311 2.97 -5.92 1.29
N LEU A 312 3.89 -5.09 0.80
CA LEU A 312 4.36 -3.90 1.51
C LEU A 312 3.64 -2.63 1.06
N MET A 313 3.33 -1.74 2.00
CA MET A 313 2.89 -0.37 1.73
C MET A 313 3.54 0.59 2.72
N GLY A 314 4.45 1.44 2.24
CA GLY A 314 5.30 2.24 3.14
C GLY A 314 6.04 1.32 4.12
N HIS A 315 5.92 1.60 5.42
CA HIS A 315 6.54 0.80 6.50
C HIS A 315 5.59 -0.28 7.06
N TYR A 316 4.50 -0.61 6.35
CA TYR A 316 3.58 -1.68 6.74
C TYR A 316 3.73 -2.93 5.88
N PHE A 317 3.84 -4.08 6.52
CA PHE A 317 3.57 -5.38 5.90
C PHE A 317 2.09 -5.73 6.10
N VAL A 318 1.32 -5.63 5.02
CA VAL A 318 -0.10 -5.98 4.99
C VAL A 318 -0.23 -7.44 4.59
N VAL A 319 -0.74 -8.28 5.49
CA VAL A 319 -1.02 -9.69 5.25
C VAL A 319 -2.52 -9.97 5.32
N SER A 320 -3.00 -10.85 4.44
CA SER A 320 -4.38 -11.33 4.46
C SER A 320 -4.47 -12.82 4.17
N GLY A 321 -5.58 -13.46 4.51
CA GLY A 321 -5.82 -14.85 4.17
C GLY A 321 -7.14 -15.39 4.72
N THR A 322 -7.41 -16.65 4.41
CA THR A 322 -8.61 -17.36 4.87
C THR A 322 -8.45 -17.77 6.33
N PHE A 323 -9.35 -17.33 7.20
CA PHE A 323 -9.48 -17.81 8.58
C PHE A 323 -10.68 -18.77 8.70
N LEU A 324 -10.44 -19.91 9.32
CA LEU A 324 -11.44 -20.95 9.59
C LEU A 324 -11.20 -21.54 10.99
N SER A 325 -12.18 -21.41 11.87
CA SER A 325 -12.29 -22.11 13.16
C SER A 325 -13.60 -22.89 13.23
N SER A 326 -13.92 -23.49 14.40
CA SER A 326 -15.20 -24.13 14.66
C SER A 326 -16.37 -23.16 14.80
N THR A 327 -16.11 -21.88 15.10
CA THR A 327 -17.12 -20.85 15.43
C THR A 327 -17.12 -19.65 14.50
N GLN A 328 -16.01 -19.40 13.79
CA GLN A 328 -15.83 -18.24 12.92
C GLN A 328 -15.23 -18.66 11.59
N ARG A 329 -15.70 -18.03 10.51
CA ARG A 329 -15.11 -18.11 9.17
C ARG A 329 -15.10 -16.72 8.55
N GLY A 330 -14.11 -16.46 7.71
CA GLY A 330 -14.00 -15.22 6.95
C GLY A 330 -12.62 -15.03 6.35
N PHE A 331 -12.50 -14.04 5.47
CA PHE A 331 -11.21 -13.54 5.03
C PHE A 331 -10.78 -12.41 5.96
N GLN A 332 -9.49 -12.38 6.30
CA GLN A 332 -8.96 -11.52 7.35
C GLN A 332 -7.77 -10.73 6.80
N ILE A 333 -7.66 -9.46 7.19
CA ILE A 333 -6.64 -8.52 6.71
C ILE A 333 -6.01 -7.83 7.93
N TRP A 334 -4.68 -7.83 7.98
CA TRP A 334 -3.89 -7.37 9.10
C TRP A 334 -2.68 -6.60 8.58
N ALA A 335 -2.23 -5.60 9.31
CA ALA A 335 -1.01 -4.86 8.98
C ALA A 335 -0.08 -4.80 10.18
N LEU A 336 1.16 -5.25 9.95
CA LEU A 336 2.27 -5.11 10.87
C LEU A 336 3.03 -3.84 10.50
N ASN A 337 3.12 -2.90 11.43
CA ASN A 337 4.03 -1.76 11.30
C ASN A 337 5.47 -2.26 11.54
N LEU A 338 6.33 -2.20 10.53
CA LEU A 338 7.70 -2.71 10.58
C LEU A 338 8.65 -1.80 11.40
N THR A 339 8.25 -0.57 11.72
CA THR A 339 9.05 0.38 12.51
C THR A 339 9.01 0.07 14.01
N ASN A 340 7.95 -0.59 14.49
CA ASN A 340 7.76 -0.90 15.92
C ASN A 340 7.15 -2.28 16.19
N LEU A 341 7.08 -3.13 15.16
CA LEU A 341 6.50 -4.48 15.14
C LEU A 341 5.10 -4.59 15.78
N SER A 342 4.28 -3.52 15.67
CA SER A 342 2.90 -3.53 16.17
C SER A 342 1.88 -3.99 15.12
N TRP A 343 1.05 -4.96 15.47
CA TRP A 343 -0.06 -5.46 14.66
C TRP A 343 -1.30 -4.57 14.78
N SER A 344 -1.98 -4.41 13.64
CA SER A 344 -3.28 -3.75 13.52
C SER A 344 -4.22 -4.60 12.67
N HIS A 345 -5.50 -4.64 13.06
CA HIS A 345 -6.56 -5.30 12.28
C HIS A 345 -7.22 -4.29 11.34
N ILE A 346 -7.45 -4.68 10.09
CA ILE A 346 -8.15 -3.87 9.10
C ILE A 346 -9.62 -4.32 9.10
N ASP A 347 -10.43 -3.63 9.90
CA ASP A 347 -11.86 -3.89 10.05
C ASP A 347 -12.67 -3.51 8.79
N THR A 348 -12.99 -4.55 8.02
CA THR A 348 -13.86 -4.57 6.83
C THR A 348 -15.32 -4.90 7.13
N GLY A 349 -15.73 -4.98 8.40
CA GLY A 349 -17.11 -5.30 8.79
C GLY A 349 -17.56 -6.70 8.37
N SER A 350 -18.87 -6.87 8.19
CA SER A 350 -19.49 -8.15 7.81
C SER A 350 -19.06 -8.65 6.42
N THR A 351 -18.67 -7.75 5.51
CA THR A 351 -18.32 -8.04 4.10
C THR A 351 -17.37 -9.22 3.92
N MET A 352 -16.36 -9.38 4.79
CA MET A 352 -15.38 -10.47 4.71
C MET A 352 -15.69 -11.66 5.64
N SER A 353 -16.72 -11.54 6.48
CA SER A 353 -17.26 -12.63 7.30
C SER A 353 -18.24 -13.50 6.51
N GLU A 354 -18.84 -12.93 5.47
CA GLU A 354 -19.73 -13.59 4.51
C GLU A 354 -19.03 -13.75 3.14
N GLY A 355 -19.56 -14.65 2.31
CA GLY A 355 -18.98 -14.96 1.01
C GLY A 355 -17.72 -15.83 1.05
N SER A 356 -17.18 -16.11 -0.15
CA SER A 356 -15.96 -16.89 -0.39
C SER A 356 -14.89 -15.96 -0.95
N TRP A 357 -14.17 -15.29 -0.06
CA TRP A 357 -13.04 -14.42 -0.39
C TRP A 357 -11.73 -15.20 -0.27
N ASN A 358 -10.89 -15.13 -1.30
CA ASN A 358 -9.85 -16.14 -1.53
C ASN A 358 -8.43 -15.59 -1.69
N ARG A 359 -8.24 -14.34 -2.15
CA ARG A 359 -6.91 -13.78 -2.47
C ARG A 359 -6.89 -12.26 -2.32
N GLY A 360 -5.97 -11.72 -1.51
CA GLY A 360 -5.77 -10.28 -1.32
C GLY A 360 -4.57 -9.77 -2.12
N LEU A 361 -4.72 -8.59 -2.74
CA LEU A 361 -3.81 -8.03 -3.74
C LEU A 361 -3.80 -6.49 -3.68
N LEU A 362 -2.63 -5.89 -3.44
CA LEU A 362 -2.44 -4.43 -3.44
C LEU A 362 -2.18 -3.89 -4.85
N SER A 363 -2.93 -2.84 -5.25
CA SER A 363 -2.54 -1.88 -6.30
C SER A 363 -2.55 -0.45 -5.74
N ARG A 364 -1.51 0.33 -6.00
CA ARG A 364 -1.36 1.74 -5.60
C ARG A 364 -1.66 1.98 -4.11
N ARG A 365 -2.87 2.44 -3.76
CA ARG A 365 -3.34 2.68 -2.38
C ARG A 365 -4.52 1.78 -1.95
N LYS A 366 -4.98 0.88 -2.83
CA LYS A 366 -6.21 0.09 -2.65
C LYS A 366 -5.92 -1.40 -2.60
N TYR A 367 -6.53 -2.08 -1.63
CA TYR A 367 -6.40 -3.52 -1.44
C TYR A 367 -7.59 -4.23 -2.08
N TYR A 368 -7.32 -4.94 -3.16
CA TYR A 368 -8.30 -5.69 -3.94
C TYR A 368 -8.36 -7.13 -3.45
N ILE A 369 -9.56 -7.71 -3.40
CA ILE A 369 -9.79 -9.04 -2.84
C ILE A 369 -10.68 -9.82 -3.79
N LEU A 370 -10.14 -10.89 -4.38
CA LEU A 370 -10.84 -11.76 -5.31
C LEU A 370 -11.68 -12.80 -4.54
N GLY A 371 -12.88 -13.07 -5.05
CA GLY A 371 -13.78 -14.06 -4.47
C GLY A 371 -15.18 -14.03 -5.07
N HIS A 372 -16.16 -14.44 -4.26
CA HIS A 372 -17.57 -14.41 -4.61
C HIS A 372 -18.43 -14.20 -3.35
N SER A 373 -19.17 -13.10 -3.32
CA SER A 373 -19.95 -12.61 -2.15
C SER A 373 -21.01 -13.56 -1.60
N GLN A 374 -21.55 -14.48 -2.41
CA GLN A 374 -22.68 -15.36 -2.06
C GLN A 374 -22.29 -16.83 -1.89
N ARG A 375 -21.02 -17.20 -2.08
CA ARG A 375 -20.53 -18.59 -1.93
C ARG A 375 -20.07 -18.87 -0.50
N ASP A 376 -20.14 -20.12 -0.05
CA ASP A 376 -19.56 -20.47 1.26
C ASP A 376 -18.05 -20.71 1.18
N LEU A 377 -17.31 -20.03 2.06
CA LEU A 377 -15.86 -20.08 2.18
C LEU A 377 -15.30 -21.47 2.56
N LYS A 378 -16.02 -22.25 3.38
CA LYS A 378 -15.55 -23.57 3.85
C LYS A 378 -15.60 -24.60 2.72
N ASP A 379 -16.67 -24.58 1.91
CA ASP A 379 -16.80 -25.46 0.75
C ASP A 379 -15.72 -25.14 -0.30
N ASP A 380 -15.56 -23.86 -0.65
CA ASP A 380 -14.54 -23.45 -1.63
C ASP A 380 -13.12 -23.69 -1.13
N TYR A 381 -12.82 -23.42 0.15
CA TYR A 381 -11.54 -23.77 0.78
C TYR A 381 -11.25 -25.28 0.68
N SER A 382 -12.27 -26.13 0.91
CA SER A 382 -12.12 -27.59 0.87
C SER A 382 -11.71 -28.10 -0.52
N TYR A 383 -12.13 -27.41 -1.58
CA TYR A 383 -11.69 -27.68 -2.96
C TYR A 383 -10.53 -26.79 -3.44
N ARG A 384 -10.00 -25.91 -2.56
CA ARG A 384 -8.97 -24.89 -2.84
C ARG A 384 -9.32 -23.98 -4.02
N ARG A 385 -10.61 -23.65 -4.16
CA ARG A 385 -11.17 -22.82 -5.25
C ARG A 385 -10.89 -21.34 -5.00
N ILE A 386 -10.41 -20.66 -6.03
CA ILE A 386 -10.37 -19.20 -6.15
C ILE A 386 -11.44 -18.79 -7.18
N ASN A 387 -12.26 -17.80 -6.83
CA ASN A 387 -13.28 -17.21 -7.70
C ASN A 387 -12.84 -15.81 -8.16
N PHE A 388 -13.36 -15.34 -9.30
CA PHE A 388 -12.90 -14.11 -9.99
C PHE A 388 -14.05 -13.19 -10.44
N ASP A 389 -15.29 -13.64 -10.27
CA ASP A 389 -16.54 -12.99 -10.66
C ASP A 389 -16.95 -11.85 -9.72
N HIS A 390 -16.48 -11.83 -8.48
CA HIS A 390 -16.56 -10.66 -7.60
C HIS A 390 -15.18 -10.20 -7.14
N ILE A 391 -15.09 -8.90 -6.89
CA ILE A 391 -13.94 -8.24 -6.30
C ILE A 391 -14.42 -7.27 -5.22
N ALA A 392 -13.82 -7.34 -4.05
CA ALA A 392 -13.97 -6.33 -3.01
C ALA A 392 -12.75 -5.41 -3.01
N THR A 393 -12.95 -4.15 -2.66
CA THR A 393 -11.91 -3.11 -2.60
C THR A 393 -11.91 -2.49 -1.21
N VAL A 394 -10.76 -2.50 -0.54
CA VAL A 394 -10.55 -1.86 0.77
C VAL A 394 -9.62 -0.66 0.60
N ASP A 395 -10.04 0.50 1.10
CA ASP A 395 -9.20 1.69 1.19
C ASP A 395 -8.32 1.61 2.45
N LEU A 396 -7.00 1.42 2.27
CA LEU A 396 -6.06 1.27 3.39
C LEU A 396 -5.57 2.61 3.95
N GLU A 397 -5.64 3.69 3.16
CA GLU A 397 -5.30 5.04 3.61
C GLU A 397 -6.25 5.49 4.73
N ALA A 398 -7.52 5.07 4.68
CA ALA A 398 -8.52 5.27 5.73
C ALA A 398 -8.19 4.59 7.08
N PHE A 399 -7.27 3.62 7.10
CA PHE A 399 -6.74 3.00 8.33
C PHE A 399 -5.42 3.64 8.79
N GLY A 400 -4.82 4.51 7.97
CA GLY A 400 -3.53 5.12 8.21
C GLY A 400 -2.36 4.39 7.55
N ILE A 401 -2.64 3.48 6.62
CA ILE A 401 -1.66 2.67 5.90
C ILE A 401 -1.55 3.25 4.49
N TYR A 402 -0.46 3.96 4.21
CA TYR A 402 -0.20 4.64 2.94
C TYR A 402 1.32 4.79 2.74
N SER A 403 1.74 5.07 1.51
CA SER A 403 3.14 5.42 1.19
C SER A 403 3.41 6.91 1.38
N LEU A 404 4.64 7.24 1.78
CA LEU A 404 5.19 8.59 1.65
C LEU A 404 5.21 9.00 0.16
N PRO A 405 4.72 10.19 -0.23
CA PRO A 405 4.90 10.70 -1.59
C PRO A 405 6.40 10.88 -1.90
N PRO A 406 6.95 10.27 -2.96
CA PRO A 406 8.39 10.25 -3.20
C PRO A 406 8.97 11.66 -3.39
N ALA A 407 10.23 11.86 -2.99
CA ALA A 407 10.92 13.13 -3.21
C ALA A 407 11.20 13.36 -4.71
N THR A 408 10.97 14.59 -5.16
CA THR A 408 11.11 15.04 -6.56
C THR A 408 12.37 15.88 -6.76
N CYS A 409 12.68 16.73 -5.78
CA CYS A 409 13.91 17.51 -5.70
C CYS A 409 14.84 16.94 -4.61
N SER A 410 16.16 17.00 -4.80
CA SER A 410 17.14 16.70 -3.74
C SER A 410 17.05 17.72 -2.60
N THR A 411 17.54 17.37 -1.40
CA THR A 411 17.59 18.28 -0.25
C THR A 411 18.29 19.59 -0.59
N VAL A 412 19.45 19.53 -1.24
CA VAL A 412 20.22 20.71 -1.70
C VAL A 412 19.41 21.60 -2.64
N ALA A 413 18.60 21.01 -3.53
CA ALA A 413 17.72 21.79 -4.43
C ALA A 413 16.54 22.43 -3.68
N GLN A 414 16.02 21.77 -2.62
CA GLN A 414 14.99 22.33 -1.76
C GLN A 414 15.54 23.50 -0.91
N GLU A 415 16.75 23.35 -0.33
CA GLU A 415 17.45 24.40 0.41
C GLU A 415 17.75 25.63 -0.47
N LEU A 416 18.24 25.41 -1.70
CA LEU A 416 18.46 26.47 -2.68
C LEU A 416 17.15 27.20 -3.06
N GLY A 417 16.04 26.46 -3.17
CA GLY A 417 14.71 27.03 -3.37
C GLY A 417 14.29 27.97 -2.24
N LEU A 418 14.45 27.57 -0.98
CA LEU A 418 14.19 28.47 0.16
C LEU A 418 15.11 29.69 0.17
N SER A 419 16.39 29.52 -0.17
CA SER A 419 17.33 30.65 -0.27
C SER A 419 16.91 31.65 -1.35
N MET A 420 16.45 31.17 -2.52
CA MET A 420 15.99 32.03 -3.61
C MET A 420 14.69 32.79 -3.29
N LEU A 421 13.79 32.22 -2.48
CA LEU A 421 12.58 32.91 -2.01
C LEU A 421 12.91 34.03 -1.00
N ASN A 422 13.97 33.85 -0.20
CA ASN A 422 14.40 34.83 0.79
C ASN A 422 15.26 35.98 0.21
N GLU A 423 15.78 35.84 -1.01
CA GLU A 423 16.68 36.81 -1.65
C GLU A 423 15.91 37.89 -2.46
N PRO A 424 15.79 39.14 -1.96
CA PRO A 424 14.96 40.16 -2.62
C PRO A 424 15.51 40.59 -3.98
N GLY A 425 16.82 40.41 -4.21
CA GLY A 425 17.47 40.67 -5.50
C GLY A 425 17.00 39.74 -6.63
N MET A 426 16.44 38.58 -6.30
CA MET A 426 15.90 37.60 -7.25
C MET A 426 14.40 37.81 -7.56
N SER A 427 13.79 38.89 -7.07
CA SER A 427 12.34 39.14 -7.16
C SER A 427 11.93 40.22 -8.19
N ASP A 428 10.97 39.88 -9.05
CA ASP A 428 10.34 40.77 -10.04
C ASP A 428 8.83 40.99 -9.79
N LEU A 429 8.24 40.15 -8.92
CA LEU A 429 6.85 40.16 -8.49
C LEU A 429 6.75 40.52 -7.00
N THR A 430 5.66 41.19 -6.62
CA THR A 430 5.29 41.43 -5.22
C THR A 430 3.88 40.89 -5.01
N ILE A 431 3.75 39.90 -4.11
CA ILE A 431 2.49 39.26 -3.77
C ILE A 431 1.95 39.91 -2.50
N TRP A 432 0.80 40.57 -2.61
CA TRP A 432 0.06 41.18 -1.52
C TRP A 432 -0.95 40.20 -0.93
N THR A 433 -1.08 40.21 0.39
CA THR A 433 -1.99 39.32 1.13
C THR A 433 -3.18 40.09 1.72
N THR A 434 -4.23 39.35 2.12
CA THR A 434 -5.47 39.95 2.67
C THR A 434 -5.25 40.77 3.95
N ASP A 435 -4.23 40.41 4.74
CA ASP A 435 -3.74 41.14 5.91
C ASP A 435 -2.77 42.28 5.58
N ARG A 436 -2.71 42.69 4.30
CA ARG A 436 -1.94 43.83 3.76
C ARG A 436 -0.42 43.71 3.90
N GLN A 437 0.10 42.50 4.06
CA GLN A 437 1.52 42.22 4.00
C GLN A 437 1.95 41.94 2.54
N SER A 438 3.26 42.00 2.28
CA SER A 438 3.82 41.83 0.94
C SER A 438 5.00 40.85 0.94
N ILE A 439 4.97 39.85 0.06
CA ILE A 439 6.05 38.88 -0.12
C ILE A 439 6.72 39.12 -1.48
N PRO A 440 8.04 39.32 -1.56
CA PRO A 440 8.77 39.34 -2.83
C PRO A 440 8.81 37.93 -3.44
N ALA A 441 8.64 37.82 -4.76
CA ALA A 441 8.65 36.54 -5.46
C ALA A 441 9.20 36.67 -6.89
N ASN A 442 9.51 35.53 -7.51
CA ASN A 442 9.98 35.43 -8.88
C ASN A 442 8.89 34.84 -9.78
N SER A 443 8.46 35.60 -10.80
CA SER A 443 7.35 35.22 -11.68
C SER A 443 7.67 34.05 -12.61
N VAL A 444 8.96 33.76 -12.89
CA VAL A 444 9.37 32.60 -13.69
C VAL A 444 9.24 31.31 -12.86
N VAL A 445 9.72 31.31 -11.61
CA VAL A 445 9.59 30.17 -10.69
C VAL A 445 8.11 29.84 -10.43
N LEU A 446 7.26 30.85 -10.33
CA LEU A 446 5.81 30.67 -10.20
C LEU A 446 5.18 30.12 -11.48
N ALA A 447 5.51 30.63 -12.66
CA ALA A 447 4.95 30.13 -13.92
C ALA A 447 5.33 28.67 -14.19
N GLU A 448 6.58 28.28 -13.91
CA GLU A 448 7.06 26.90 -14.11
C GLU A 448 6.33 25.86 -13.23
N ARG A 449 5.77 26.28 -12.08
CA ARG A 449 5.25 25.36 -11.05
C ARG A 449 3.80 25.61 -10.61
N TRP A 450 3.15 26.64 -11.13
CA TRP A 450 1.73 26.94 -10.91
C TRP A 450 1.07 27.28 -12.26
N PRO A 451 0.45 26.28 -12.94
CA PRO A 451 -0.01 26.43 -14.33
C PRO A 451 -1.00 27.57 -14.55
N GLU A 452 -1.90 27.84 -13.60
CA GLU A 452 -2.85 28.96 -13.69
C GLU A 452 -2.16 30.32 -13.63
N PHE A 453 -1.06 30.45 -12.87
CA PHE A 453 -0.27 31.67 -12.85
C PHE A 453 0.50 31.87 -14.16
N ALA A 454 0.98 30.80 -14.80
CA ALA A 454 1.56 30.87 -16.14
C ALA A 454 0.53 31.37 -17.17
N GLN A 455 -0.70 30.84 -17.15
CA GLN A 455 -1.78 31.31 -18.00
C GLN A 455 -2.12 32.79 -17.75
N LEU A 456 -2.28 33.19 -16.48
CA LEU A 456 -2.52 34.58 -16.10
C LEU A 456 -1.40 35.52 -16.60
N LEU A 457 -0.15 35.06 -16.59
CA LEU A 457 0.99 35.82 -17.10
C LEU A 457 0.93 35.97 -18.63
N HIS A 458 0.61 34.90 -19.36
CA HIS A 458 0.41 34.94 -20.81
C HIS A 458 -0.76 35.84 -21.23
N ASP A 459 -1.88 35.80 -20.51
CA ASP A 459 -3.05 36.66 -20.75
C ASP A 459 -2.73 38.14 -20.52
N GLN A 460 -1.96 38.47 -19.47
CA GLN A 460 -1.47 39.83 -19.24
C GLN A 460 -0.53 40.31 -20.36
N GLU A 461 0.39 39.47 -20.83
CA GLU A 461 1.27 39.80 -21.95
C GLU A 461 0.51 39.98 -23.27
N ALA A 462 -0.46 39.13 -23.56
CA ALA A 462 -1.33 39.26 -24.73
C ALA A 462 -2.12 40.58 -24.67
N ALA A 463 -2.69 40.91 -23.52
CA ALA A 463 -3.40 42.18 -23.31
C ALA A 463 -2.49 43.41 -23.39
N ALA A 464 -1.22 43.32 -22.99
CA ALA A 464 -0.23 44.40 -23.13
C ALA A 464 0.17 44.61 -24.59
N LYS A 465 0.44 43.52 -25.32
CA LYS A 465 0.74 43.52 -26.77
C LYS A 465 -0.43 44.12 -27.57
N ALA A 466 -1.67 43.72 -27.27
CA ALA A 466 -2.88 44.27 -27.90
C ALA A 466 -3.11 45.77 -27.64
N LYS A 467 -2.52 46.34 -26.58
CA LYS A 467 -2.64 47.76 -26.21
C LYS A 467 -1.45 48.63 -26.67
N ASN A 468 -0.50 48.08 -27.44
CA ASN A 468 0.71 48.78 -27.90
C ASN A 468 1.54 49.44 -26.77
N ILE A 469 1.46 48.89 -25.55
CA ILE A 469 2.20 49.42 -24.39
C ILE A 469 3.68 49.05 -24.55
N ARG A 470 4.55 50.06 -24.67
CA ARG A 470 6.01 49.84 -24.82
C ARG A 470 6.59 49.23 -23.54
N HIS A 471 7.46 48.23 -23.70
CA HIS A 471 8.21 47.55 -22.63
C HIS A 471 9.31 48.44 -22.00
N THR A 472 8.96 49.64 -21.53
CA THR A 472 9.94 50.67 -21.09
C THR A 472 9.72 51.20 -19.66
N GLN A 473 8.93 50.50 -18.85
CA GLN A 473 8.99 50.61 -17.39
C GLN A 473 8.95 49.22 -16.76
N ILE A 474 9.96 48.90 -15.95
CA ILE A 474 9.94 47.72 -15.06
C ILE A 474 9.08 48.09 -13.84
N GLN A 475 7.77 48.13 -14.03
CA GLN A 475 6.85 48.09 -12.89
C GLN A 475 6.94 46.66 -12.33
N ARG A 476 7.37 46.53 -11.06
CA ARG A 476 7.28 45.26 -10.33
C ARG A 476 5.86 44.74 -10.47
N LYS A 477 5.70 43.51 -10.97
CA LYS A 477 4.39 42.89 -11.12
C LYS A 477 3.74 42.83 -9.73
N GLN A 478 2.42 43.04 -9.64
CA GLN A 478 1.69 42.94 -8.38
C GLN A 478 0.57 41.91 -8.52
N LEU A 479 0.47 41.02 -7.54
CA LEU A 479 -0.58 40.01 -7.43
C LEU A 479 -1.24 40.15 -6.05
N LEU A 480 -2.56 40.13 -5.99
CA LEU A 480 -3.30 39.97 -4.74
C LEU A 480 -3.62 38.48 -4.55
N PHE A 481 -3.22 37.89 -3.43
CA PHE A 481 -3.47 36.49 -3.10
C PHE A 481 -4.52 36.39 -1.97
N PRO A 482 -5.53 35.50 -2.09
CA PRO A 482 -6.74 35.51 -1.24
C PRO A 482 -6.55 34.89 0.16
N GLU A 483 -5.33 34.84 0.69
CA GLU A 483 -5.01 34.30 2.02
C GLU A 483 -4.27 35.35 2.88
N ASN A 484 -3.91 34.97 4.11
CA ASN A 484 -3.02 35.77 4.96
C ASN A 484 -1.53 35.52 4.66
N TYR A 485 -0.64 36.32 5.24
CA TYR A 485 0.81 36.18 5.11
C TYR A 485 1.32 34.76 5.40
N SER A 486 0.89 34.16 6.52
CA SER A 486 1.40 32.87 6.98
C SER A 486 1.06 31.70 6.05
N VAL A 487 -0.12 31.70 5.44
CA VAL A 487 -0.53 30.69 4.45
C VAL A 487 0.12 30.97 3.10
N THR A 488 0.16 32.23 2.66
CA THR A 488 0.78 32.63 1.39
C THR A 488 2.28 32.29 1.37
N LEU A 489 2.99 32.57 2.47
CA LEU A 489 4.41 32.22 2.60
C LEU A 489 4.62 30.70 2.60
N ALA A 490 3.78 29.92 3.27
CA ALA A 490 3.87 28.46 3.28
C ALA A 490 3.58 27.83 1.90
N PHE A 491 2.69 28.46 1.11
CA PHE A 491 2.40 28.10 -0.28
C PHE A 491 3.59 28.41 -1.20
N LEU A 492 4.19 29.60 -1.09
CA LEU A 492 5.38 29.98 -1.86
C LEU A 492 6.60 29.12 -1.50
N GLN A 493 6.77 28.78 -0.22
CA GLN A 493 7.78 27.80 0.22
C GLN A 493 7.56 26.43 -0.42
N TYR A 494 6.33 26.00 -0.68
CA TYR A 494 6.08 24.78 -1.46
C TYR A 494 6.50 24.98 -2.92
N ILE A 495 6.03 26.04 -3.59
CA ILE A 495 6.33 26.30 -5.01
C ILE A 495 7.85 26.27 -5.28
N TYR A 496 8.64 26.92 -4.43
CA TYR A 496 10.10 26.98 -4.61
C TYR A 496 10.83 25.65 -4.33
N THR A 497 10.22 24.70 -3.61
CA THR A 497 10.90 23.47 -3.13
C THR A 497 10.33 22.17 -3.72
N ASP A 498 9.08 22.20 -4.19
CA ASP A 498 8.21 21.04 -4.46
C ASP A 498 8.06 20.07 -3.25
N HIS A 499 8.18 20.60 -2.03
CA HIS A 499 8.02 19.82 -0.81
C HIS A 499 7.44 20.63 0.37
N LEU A 500 7.13 19.94 1.46
CA LEU A 500 6.79 20.56 2.75
C LEU A 500 7.96 20.30 3.71
N ILE A 501 8.70 21.34 4.07
CA ILE A 501 9.93 21.23 4.88
C ILE A 501 10.00 22.23 6.04
N THR A 502 9.23 23.32 6.03
CA THR A 502 9.27 24.29 7.13
C THR A 502 8.33 23.88 8.27
N ALA A 503 8.68 24.24 9.51
CA ALA A 503 7.80 24.05 10.66
C ALA A 503 6.48 24.84 10.53
N GLN A 504 6.48 25.93 9.77
CA GLN A 504 5.28 26.71 9.43
C GLN A 504 4.35 25.94 8.49
N GLN A 505 4.88 25.33 7.43
CA GLN A 505 4.11 24.46 6.53
C GLN A 505 3.42 23.30 7.27
N HIS A 506 4.01 22.81 8.37
CA HIS A 506 3.48 21.71 9.17
C HIS A 506 2.46 22.12 10.26
N GLN A 507 2.07 23.39 10.37
CA GLN A 507 1.01 23.78 11.30
C GLN A 507 -0.36 23.26 10.82
N PRO A 508 -1.19 22.62 11.67
CA PRO A 508 -2.44 21.98 11.22
C PRO A 508 -3.41 22.92 10.47
N GLN A 509 -3.49 24.18 10.90
CA GLN A 509 -4.31 25.21 10.25
C GLN A 509 -3.76 25.58 8.86
N ILE A 510 -2.44 25.69 8.73
CA ILE A 510 -1.77 26.04 7.47
C ILE A 510 -1.88 24.87 6.48
N LEU A 511 -1.61 23.63 6.89
CA LEU A 511 -1.85 22.44 6.06
C LEU A 511 -3.29 22.34 5.57
N SER A 512 -4.26 22.71 6.40
CA SER A 512 -5.67 22.68 6.03
C SER A 512 -5.99 23.70 4.93
N ARG A 513 -5.42 24.91 4.99
CA ARG A 513 -5.51 25.89 3.89
C ARG A 513 -4.74 25.44 2.66
N LEU A 514 -3.53 24.90 2.81
CA LEU A 514 -2.72 24.40 1.70
C LEU A 514 -3.41 23.26 0.94
N LEU A 515 -4.12 22.35 1.63
CA LEU A 515 -4.92 21.31 0.99
C LEU A 515 -6.06 21.93 0.15
N VAL A 516 -6.79 22.92 0.68
CA VAL A 516 -7.82 23.66 -0.08
C VAL A 516 -7.24 24.39 -1.30
N LEU A 517 -6.10 25.08 -1.15
CA LEU A 517 -5.41 25.73 -2.27
C LEU A 517 -4.93 24.71 -3.31
N SER A 518 -4.50 23.52 -2.89
CA SER A 518 -4.04 22.48 -3.81
C SER A 518 -5.15 21.87 -4.65
N ASP A 519 -6.37 21.78 -4.10
CA ASP A 519 -7.56 21.35 -4.83
C ASP A 519 -8.04 22.47 -5.78
N MET A 520 -8.09 23.71 -5.27
CA MET A 520 -8.54 24.90 -6.00
C MET A 520 -7.66 25.24 -7.21
N TYR A 521 -6.34 25.06 -7.11
CA TYR A 521 -5.37 25.33 -8.19
C TYR A 521 -4.90 24.06 -8.93
N ASN A 522 -5.56 22.92 -8.71
CA ASN A 522 -5.23 21.61 -9.30
C ASN A 522 -3.75 21.15 -9.12
N LEU A 523 -3.15 21.49 -7.98
CA LEU A 523 -1.76 21.16 -7.62
C LEU A 523 -1.70 19.80 -6.92
N GLU A 524 -1.94 18.72 -7.67
CA GLU A 524 -1.99 17.33 -7.18
C GLU A 524 -0.77 16.95 -6.32
N ARG A 525 0.42 17.48 -6.62
CA ARG A 525 1.63 17.24 -5.82
C ARG A 525 1.55 17.85 -4.41
N LEU A 526 1.10 19.10 -4.28
CA LEU A 526 0.82 19.72 -2.96
C LEU A 526 -0.30 18.98 -2.24
N LYS A 527 -1.33 18.53 -2.97
CA LYS A 527 -2.48 17.78 -2.44
C LYS A 527 -2.03 16.47 -1.78
N GLN A 528 -1.17 15.69 -2.44
CA GLN A 528 -0.60 14.47 -1.87
C GLN A 528 0.25 14.73 -0.61
N LEU A 529 1.10 15.77 -0.63
CA LEU A 529 1.93 16.13 0.52
C LEU A 529 1.12 16.63 1.72
N THR A 530 0.09 17.46 1.48
CA THR A 530 -0.77 17.99 2.54
C THR A 530 -1.68 16.92 3.12
N THR A 531 -2.28 16.04 2.31
CA THR A 531 -3.03 14.87 2.80
C THR A 531 -2.14 13.95 3.65
N TYR A 532 -0.90 13.66 3.23
CA TYR A 532 0.07 12.90 4.02
C TYR A 532 0.39 13.58 5.37
N ALA A 533 0.69 14.88 5.38
CA ALA A 533 1.01 15.61 6.61
C ALA A 533 -0.19 15.72 7.57
N LEU A 534 -1.41 15.93 7.04
CA LEU A 534 -2.65 15.93 7.83
C LEU A 534 -2.96 14.54 8.42
N HIS A 535 -2.63 13.46 7.72
CA HIS A 535 -2.69 12.10 8.26
C HIS A 535 -1.70 11.86 9.41
N GLN A 536 -0.51 12.47 9.38
CA GLN A 536 0.50 12.35 10.45
C GLN A 536 0.09 13.16 11.70
N LEU A 537 -0.54 14.32 11.52
CA LEU A 537 -0.98 15.21 12.61
C LEU A 537 -2.40 14.90 13.13
N LEU A 538 -2.98 13.75 12.74
CA LEU A 538 -4.35 13.40 13.07
C LEU A 538 -4.48 12.88 14.51
N THR A 539 -5.04 13.71 15.38
CA THR A 539 -5.21 13.46 16.82
C THR A 539 -6.63 13.82 17.25
N ILE A 540 -7.00 13.54 18.51
CA ILE A 540 -8.34 13.84 19.04
C ILE A 540 -8.68 15.34 18.93
N SER A 541 -7.71 16.24 19.09
CA SER A 541 -7.92 17.69 19.01
C SER A 541 -7.97 18.22 17.58
N THR A 542 -7.18 17.66 16.65
CA THR A 542 -7.14 18.10 15.24
C THR A 542 -8.23 17.49 14.37
N ALA A 543 -8.75 16.30 14.72
CA ALA A 543 -9.61 15.50 13.83
C ALA A 543 -10.85 16.23 13.30
N SER A 544 -11.48 17.14 14.06
CA SER A 544 -12.67 17.86 13.56
C SER A 544 -12.34 18.82 12.41
N MET A 545 -11.21 19.54 12.49
CA MET A 545 -10.72 20.45 11.45
C MET A 545 -10.24 19.68 10.22
N VAL A 546 -9.57 18.54 10.44
CA VAL A 546 -9.12 17.66 9.35
C VAL A 546 -10.32 17.02 8.63
N TYR A 547 -11.35 16.58 9.36
CA TYR A 547 -12.59 16.06 8.79
C TYR A 547 -13.29 17.09 7.88
N GLU A 548 -13.43 18.34 8.34
CA GLU A 548 -14.04 19.42 7.57
C GLU A 548 -13.23 19.71 6.29
N THR A 549 -11.91 19.88 6.41
CA THR A 549 -11.03 20.13 5.27
C THR A 549 -11.03 19.00 4.24
N ALA A 550 -10.97 17.75 4.72
CA ALA A 550 -11.04 16.56 3.87
C ALA A 550 -12.41 16.40 3.19
N THR A 551 -13.48 16.90 3.81
CA THR A 551 -14.82 16.96 3.19
C THR A 551 -14.84 17.98 2.05
N LEU A 552 -14.28 19.18 2.26
CA LEU A 552 -14.24 20.26 1.26
C LEU A 552 -13.37 19.93 0.04
N THR A 553 -12.38 19.06 0.18
CA THR A 553 -11.39 18.68 -0.85
C THR A 553 -11.51 17.22 -1.29
N PHE A 554 -12.66 16.59 -0.99
CA PHE A 554 -13.04 15.24 -1.38
C PHE A 554 -12.01 14.13 -1.02
N GLN A 555 -11.21 14.34 0.03
CA GLN A 555 -10.21 13.39 0.54
C GLN A 555 -10.87 12.32 1.40
N GLY A 556 -11.66 11.43 0.78
CA GLY A 556 -12.50 10.44 1.48
C GLY A 556 -11.76 9.58 2.51
N ALA A 557 -10.55 9.10 2.20
CA ALA A 557 -9.76 8.29 3.13
C ALA A 557 -9.37 9.07 4.41
N LEU A 558 -8.86 10.30 4.25
CA LEU A 558 -8.55 11.23 5.34
C LEU A 558 -9.80 11.60 6.16
N GLN A 559 -10.93 11.86 5.49
CA GLN A 559 -12.22 12.13 6.11
C GLN A 559 -12.70 10.95 6.97
N ILE A 560 -12.67 9.73 6.44
CA ILE A 560 -13.08 8.51 7.16
C ILE A 560 -12.15 8.26 8.36
N ARG A 561 -10.83 8.43 8.19
CA ARG A 561 -9.87 8.24 9.29
C ARG A 561 -10.08 9.26 10.42
N ALA A 562 -10.35 10.52 10.08
CA ALA A 562 -10.71 11.55 11.04
C ALA A 562 -12.02 11.20 11.79
N LEU A 563 -13.04 10.73 11.07
CA LEU A 563 -14.31 10.27 11.66
C LEU A 563 -14.10 9.08 12.62
N ARG A 564 -13.28 8.09 12.25
CA ARG A 564 -12.92 6.94 13.12
C ARG A 564 -12.33 7.44 14.46
N ILE A 565 -11.43 8.44 14.43
CA ILE A 565 -10.84 9.01 15.66
C ILE A 565 -11.88 9.80 16.47
N MET A 566 -12.71 10.65 15.84
CA MET A 566 -13.78 11.39 16.54
C MET A 566 -14.78 10.46 17.24
N MET A 567 -15.17 9.35 16.58
CA MET A 567 -16.10 8.37 17.14
C MET A 567 -15.48 7.58 18.30
N ASN A 568 -14.19 7.23 18.22
CA ASN A 568 -13.48 6.57 19.30
C ASN A 568 -13.27 7.49 20.51
N ALA A 569 -12.89 8.75 20.30
CA ALA A 569 -12.80 9.74 21.37
C ALA A 569 -14.14 9.94 22.09
N LYS A 570 -15.25 10.02 21.34
CA LYS A 570 -16.60 10.10 21.94
C LYS A 570 -16.95 8.86 22.78
N ARG A 571 -16.56 7.65 22.35
CA ARG A 571 -16.75 6.41 23.13
C ARG A 571 -15.95 6.45 24.43
N MET A 572 -14.68 6.88 24.39
CA MET A 572 -13.82 6.99 25.58
C MET A 572 -14.40 7.97 26.61
N LEU A 573 -14.79 9.16 26.17
CA LEU A 573 -15.39 10.18 27.05
C LEU A 573 -16.70 9.68 27.69
N LEU A 574 -17.57 9.01 26.93
CA LEU A 574 -18.81 8.42 27.48
C LEU A 574 -18.52 7.31 28.51
N GLY A 575 -17.48 6.50 28.30
CA GLY A 575 -17.03 5.50 29.26
C GLY A 575 -16.59 6.11 30.59
N GLN A 576 -15.78 7.18 30.53
CA GLN A 576 -15.32 7.91 31.73
C GLN A 576 -16.48 8.50 32.54
N HIS A 577 -17.48 9.10 31.89
CA HIS A 577 -18.67 9.61 32.57
C HIS A 577 -19.49 8.48 33.23
N GLN A 578 -19.57 7.30 32.62
CA GLN A 578 -20.24 6.13 33.21
C GLN A 578 -19.46 5.49 34.38
N GLN A 579 -18.14 5.71 34.48
CA GLN A 579 -17.34 5.29 35.63
C GLN A 579 -17.50 6.27 36.80
N GLN A 580 -17.42 7.58 36.56
CA GLN A 580 -17.64 8.60 37.61
C GLN A 580 -19.04 8.51 38.26
N HIS A 581 -20.07 8.17 37.48
CA HIS A 581 -21.42 7.91 38.00
C HIS A 581 -21.60 6.57 38.76
N LYS A 582 -20.57 5.71 38.82
CA LYS A 582 -20.56 4.49 39.64
C LYS A 582 -19.73 4.63 40.93
N GLU A 583 -18.81 5.58 40.97
CA GLU A 583 -17.94 5.84 42.13
C GLU A 583 -18.54 6.84 43.13
N THR A 584 -19.69 7.43 42.82
CA THR A 584 -20.46 8.28 43.74
C THR A 584 -21.45 7.44 44.56
N PRO A 585 -21.20 7.20 45.87
CA PRO A 585 -22.16 6.50 46.72
C PRO A 585 -23.42 7.35 46.96
N PRO A 586 -24.61 6.75 47.13
CA PRO A 586 -25.81 7.50 47.44
C PRO A 586 -25.70 8.16 48.82
N LEU A 587 -25.98 9.47 48.87
CA LEU A 587 -26.07 10.22 50.13
C LEU A 587 -27.18 9.62 51.01
N PRO A 588 -26.97 9.51 52.34
CA PRO A 588 -28.01 9.03 53.25
C PRO A 588 -29.20 10.02 53.27
N PRO A 589 -30.46 9.53 53.34
CA PRO A 589 -31.63 10.38 53.34
C PRO A 589 -31.69 11.24 54.62
N ALA A 590 -31.86 12.55 54.45
CA ALA A 590 -32.00 13.49 55.57
C ALA A 590 -33.36 13.32 56.30
N PRO A 591 -33.42 13.56 57.62
CA PRO A 591 -34.68 13.44 58.37
C PRO A 591 -35.75 14.44 57.94
N LEU A 592 -37.00 13.98 57.88
CA LEU A 592 -38.17 14.83 57.64
C LEU A 592 -38.52 15.63 58.90
N HIS A 593 -38.37 16.96 58.85
CA HIS A 593 -38.97 17.87 59.82
C HIS A 593 -40.20 18.57 59.22
N GLN A 594 -41.31 18.56 59.97
CA GLN A 594 -42.56 19.22 59.59
C GLN A 594 -42.47 20.74 59.83
N ALA A 595 -43.18 21.52 59.02
CA ALA A 595 -43.10 22.98 59.00
C ALA A 595 -44.17 23.66 59.86
N MET A 596 -43.83 24.79 60.49
CA MET A 596 -44.79 25.79 60.99
C MET A 596 -44.28 27.24 60.80
N SER A 597 -44.97 27.96 59.91
CA SER A 597 -45.34 29.41 59.95
C SER A 597 -44.45 30.48 60.63
N HIS A 598 -44.00 31.46 59.82
CA HIS A 598 -44.14 32.94 59.97
C HIS A 598 -43.60 33.70 61.23
N PRO A 599 -43.40 35.05 61.19
CA PRO A 599 -42.94 35.91 60.07
C PRO A 599 -41.94 37.05 60.48
N GLU A 600 -41.52 37.85 59.48
CA GLU A 600 -41.24 39.31 59.54
C GLU A 600 -39.96 39.93 60.18
N HIS A 601 -39.74 41.21 59.82
CA HIS A 601 -38.78 42.22 60.31
C HIS A 601 -37.24 42.08 60.12
N GLN A 602 -36.80 42.42 58.90
CA GLN A 602 -36.14 43.70 58.54
C GLN A 602 -35.13 44.41 59.51
N GLU A 603 -34.02 44.90 58.92
CA GLU A 603 -33.19 46.09 59.24
C GLU A 603 -31.73 45.99 59.74
N TRP A 604 -30.86 46.56 58.88
CA TRP A 604 -29.68 47.42 59.15
C TRP A 604 -28.33 46.83 59.61
N ALA A 605 -27.28 47.59 59.29
CA ALA A 605 -25.85 47.29 59.42
C ALA A 605 -25.26 47.83 60.76
N ALA A 606 -23.96 47.82 61.09
CA ALA A 606 -22.72 47.53 60.35
C ALA A 606 -21.59 47.17 61.35
N SER A 607 -20.41 46.75 60.86
CA SER A 607 -19.03 47.08 61.37
C SER A 607 -18.00 45.96 61.12
N MET A 608 -16.73 46.37 60.94
CA MET A 608 -15.49 45.55 60.91
C MET A 608 -14.89 45.46 62.35
N PRO A 609 -13.71 44.82 62.69
CA PRO A 609 -12.57 44.46 61.81
C PRO A 609 -11.62 43.25 62.17
N LEU A 610 -10.60 43.03 61.30
CA LEU A 610 -9.19 42.54 61.53
C LEU A 610 -8.84 41.10 62.06
N SER A 611 -8.31 40.25 61.15
CA SER A 611 -6.99 39.52 61.15
C SER A 611 -6.56 38.56 62.31
N PRO A 612 -5.39 37.83 62.30
CA PRO A 612 -4.39 37.53 61.23
C PRO A 612 -3.82 36.05 61.11
N SER A 613 -3.21 35.72 59.95
CA SER A 613 -1.96 34.94 59.68
C SER A 613 -1.54 33.58 60.34
N SER A 614 -0.93 32.67 59.54
CA SER A 614 0.45 32.13 59.73
C SER A 614 0.92 31.16 58.59
N ASN A 615 2.25 30.91 58.46
CA ASN A 615 2.93 30.13 57.39
C ASN A 615 4.31 29.59 57.90
N VAL A 616 4.78 28.37 57.52
CA VAL A 616 6.11 27.77 57.92
C VAL A 616 6.72 26.86 56.80
N THR A 617 8.03 26.49 56.84
CA THR A 617 8.88 26.02 55.69
C THR A 617 10.05 25.03 56.02
N VAL A 618 10.53 24.23 55.00
CA VAL A 618 11.93 23.67 54.77
C VAL A 618 12.52 22.66 55.82
N PRO A 619 13.63 21.83 55.66
CA PRO A 619 14.57 21.40 54.56
C PRO A 619 14.53 19.84 54.28
N GLY A 620 15.48 19.07 53.68
CA GLY A 620 16.70 19.29 52.82
C GLY A 620 17.86 18.22 52.95
N SER A 621 18.64 17.99 51.86
CA SER A 621 19.93 17.23 51.69
C SER A 621 19.98 15.69 52.03
N THR A 622 21.03 14.85 51.82
CA THR A 622 22.49 14.99 51.48
C THR A 622 23.09 13.84 50.57
N SER A 623 24.28 13.25 50.82
CA SER A 623 25.12 12.41 49.89
C SER A 623 25.74 11.11 50.49
N GLY A 624 26.31 10.19 49.67
CA GLY A 624 27.13 9.01 50.10
C GLY A 624 27.83 8.21 48.95
N SER A 625 28.87 7.39 49.21
CA SER A 625 29.71 6.67 48.18
C SER A 625 30.56 5.50 48.75
N TYR A 626 31.14 4.59 47.91
CA TYR A 626 32.55 4.02 47.93
C TYR A 626 32.78 2.68 47.16
N TYR A 627 34.08 2.37 46.87
CA TYR A 627 34.73 1.17 46.25
C TYR A 627 34.46 0.91 44.74
N SER A 628 35.41 0.68 43.80
CA SER A 628 36.76 0.01 43.75
C SER A 628 36.68 -1.54 43.66
N SER A 629 37.47 -2.29 42.85
CA SER A 629 38.90 -2.12 42.52
C SER A 629 39.44 -2.89 41.25
N ASP A 630 40.48 -2.32 40.61
CA ASP A 630 41.73 -2.91 40.04
C ASP A 630 41.82 -3.78 38.74
N GLU A 631 43.07 -3.86 38.25
CA GLU A 631 43.67 -4.28 36.94
C GLU A 631 44.08 -5.81 36.88
N PRO A 632 44.81 -6.41 35.88
CA PRO A 632 45.81 -5.84 34.92
C PRO A 632 45.99 -6.43 33.47
N LEU A 633 46.43 -5.55 32.54
CA LEU A 633 47.51 -5.64 31.52
C LEU A 633 47.90 -6.91 30.68
N SER A 634 47.89 -6.74 29.33
CA SER A 634 49.02 -7.01 28.36
C SER A 634 49.43 -8.45 27.94
N PRO A 635 50.30 -8.70 26.91
CA PRO A 635 50.68 -7.95 25.67
C PRO A 635 50.85 -8.80 24.34
N HIS A 636 51.26 -8.15 23.22
CA HIS A 636 51.95 -8.70 22.00
C HIS A 636 51.13 -9.58 20.99
N SER A 637 51.45 -9.72 19.68
CA SER A 637 52.37 -9.00 18.73
C SER A 637 52.07 -9.32 17.22
N LEU A 638 52.50 -8.43 16.31
CA LEU A 638 52.63 -8.58 14.83
C LEU A 638 53.62 -9.72 14.41
N PRO A 639 53.70 -10.25 13.15
CA PRO A 639 53.82 -9.46 11.89
C PRO A 639 53.45 -10.07 10.50
N SER A 640 53.73 -9.27 9.45
CA SER A 640 54.14 -9.64 8.06
C SER A 640 53.08 -9.92 6.97
N SER A 641 53.51 -9.86 5.70
CA SER A 641 52.66 -9.62 4.50
C SER A 641 53.16 -10.35 3.21
N PRO A 642 52.98 -9.84 1.97
CA PRO A 642 52.17 -10.45 0.90
C PRO A 642 52.98 -11.21 -0.18
N PRO A 643 52.35 -11.67 -1.30
CA PRO A 643 52.40 -10.84 -2.52
C PRO A 643 51.16 -10.91 -3.46
N ALA A 644 51.21 -10.13 -4.56
CA ALA A 644 50.12 -9.80 -5.48
C ALA A 644 49.98 -10.71 -6.73
N TYR A 645 48.83 -10.58 -7.43
CA TYR A 645 48.64 -10.62 -8.90
C TYR A 645 47.22 -10.09 -9.23
N SER A 646 46.98 -8.85 -9.67
CA SER A 646 47.13 -8.28 -11.03
C SER A 646 46.60 -9.12 -12.21
N ASN A 647 45.42 -8.79 -12.77
CA ASN A 647 45.31 -8.13 -14.10
C ASN A 647 43.87 -7.93 -14.66
N LEU A 648 43.64 -6.74 -15.24
CA LEU A 648 42.80 -6.38 -16.42
C LEU A 648 41.33 -6.87 -16.50
N ARG A 649 40.33 -5.99 -16.38
CA ARG A 649 39.76 -5.10 -17.44
C ARG A 649 39.03 -5.79 -18.63
N ARG A 650 37.69 -5.86 -18.56
CA ARG A 650 36.77 -5.03 -19.39
C ARG A 650 35.28 -5.30 -19.12
N LEU A 651 34.52 -4.25 -18.75
CA LEU A 651 33.18 -3.87 -19.26
C LEU A 651 32.56 -2.78 -18.36
N ALA A 652 33.01 -1.53 -18.53
CA ALA A 652 32.39 -0.37 -17.90
C ALA A 652 32.74 0.91 -18.68
N GLN A 653 31.78 1.43 -19.46
CA GLN A 653 31.72 2.83 -19.87
C GLN A 653 30.24 3.23 -20.01
N PRO A 654 29.76 4.26 -19.28
CA PRO A 654 28.50 4.92 -19.60
C PRO A 654 28.70 5.80 -20.85
N GLY A 655 27.76 5.75 -21.79
CA GLY A 655 27.77 6.65 -22.96
C GLY A 655 27.46 8.09 -22.55
N MET A 656 28.19 9.05 -23.12
CA MET A 656 27.94 10.48 -22.90
C MET A 656 26.70 10.97 -23.67
N SER A 657 26.10 12.05 -23.19
CA SER A 657 24.96 12.72 -23.82
C SER A 657 25.37 13.52 -25.08
N PRO A 658 24.54 13.50 -26.14
CA PRO A 658 24.53 14.52 -27.18
C PRO A 658 23.45 15.59 -26.91
N SER A 659 23.71 16.83 -27.30
CA SER A 659 22.77 17.95 -27.19
C SER A 659 21.84 18.09 -28.40
N SER A 660 20.56 18.37 -28.11
CA SER A 660 19.56 19.09 -28.91
C SER A 660 19.79 19.30 -30.43
N SER A 661 18.94 18.68 -31.27
CA SER A 661 18.14 19.44 -32.26
C SER A 661 17.01 18.61 -32.92
N ASP A 662 15.95 19.32 -33.27
CA ASP A 662 14.89 19.08 -34.26
C ASP A 662 13.87 17.90 -34.18
N GLN A 663 12.61 18.33 -34.28
CA GLN A 663 11.47 17.73 -35.01
C GLN A 663 10.90 16.37 -34.57
N THR A 664 10.04 16.46 -33.56
CA THR A 664 8.93 15.52 -33.34
C THR A 664 7.93 15.48 -34.51
N GLN A 665 7.60 14.29 -35.00
CA GLN A 665 6.35 14.03 -35.74
C GLN A 665 5.51 12.99 -35.01
N GLN A 666 4.58 13.45 -34.16
CA GLN A 666 3.54 12.58 -33.60
C GLN A 666 2.45 12.33 -34.65
N ARG A 667 2.19 11.06 -34.98
CA ARG A 667 1.03 10.65 -35.78
C ARG A 667 -0.15 10.30 -34.88
N TYR A 668 -0.98 11.29 -34.57
CA TYR A 668 -2.35 11.03 -34.09
C TYR A 668 -3.34 11.31 -35.21
N ILE A 669 -4.12 10.29 -35.59
CA ILE A 669 -5.16 10.40 -36.62
C ILE A 669 -6.49 10.64 -35.92
N TYR A 670 -7.01 11.86 -36.02
CA TYR A 670 -8.42 12.16 -35.75
C TYR A 670 -9.07 12.65 -37.03
N PHE A 671 -10.10 11.91 -37.49
CA PHE A 671 -11.00 12.41 -38.52
C PHE A 671 -11.89 13.51 -37.92
N ASN A 672 -11.97 14.64 -38.61
CA ASN A 672 -12.99 15.66 -38.34
C ASN A 672 -13.45 16.25 -39.67
N ASN A 673 -14.76 16.35 -39.88
CA ASN A 673 -15.34 16.92 -41.08
C ASN A 673 -16.69 17.55 -40.72
N ALA A 674 -16.71 18.88 -40.58
CA ALA A 674 -17.84 19.60 -40.01
C ALA A 674 -18.78 20.17 -41.08
N LYS A 675 -20.10 20.14 -40.82
CA LYS A 675 -21.07 21.13 -41.31
C LYS A 675 -22.43 21.04 -40.58
N THR A 676 -22.93 22.19 -40.19
CA THR A 676 -24.27 22.52 -39.67
C THR A 676 -24.63 23.91 -40.22
N PRO A 677 -25.83 24.50 -39.99
CA PRO A 677 -27.06 23.99 -39.35
C PRO A 677 -28.30 24.12 -40.26
N LEU A 678 -29.50 23.74 -39.76
CA LEU A 678 -30.77 24.49 -39.86
C LEU A 678 -31.90 23.79 -39.05
N SER A 679 -33.04 24.49 -38.87
CA SER A 679 -34.03 24.23 -37.80
C SER A 679 -35.37 23.61 -38.32
N PRO A 680 -36.30 23.14 -37.44
CA PRO A 680 -37.35 22.15 -37.80
C PRO A 680 -38.70 22.77 -38.26
N PRO A 681 -39.67 21.94 -38.69
CA PRO A 681 -40.93 21.88 -37.91
C PRO A 681 -41.74 20.54 -37.90
N LEU A 682 -42.54 20.38 -36.82
CA LEU A 682 -43.92 19.82 -36.73
C LEU A 682 -44.31 18.37 -37.16
N VAL A 683 -44.49 17.51 -36.14
CA VAL A 683 -45.73 16.75 -35.77
C VAL A 683 -46.61 16.05 -36.84
N ALA A 684 -46.76 14.71 -36.71
CA ALA A 684 -48.04 13.99 -36.91
C ALA A 684 -48.10 12.62 -36.17
N LYS A 685 -49.32 12.15 -35.86
CA LYS A 685 -49.68 10.86 -35.21
C LYS A 685 -49.63 9.69 -36.25
N LYS A 686 -49.77 8.36 -36.00
CA LYS A 686 -50.70 7.64 -35.08
C LYS A 686 -50.53 6.07 -35.15
N GLN A 687 -50.76 5.34 -34.03
CA GLN A 687 -51.34 3.98 -33.82
C GLN A 687 -51.01 2.70 -34.67
N GLY A 688 -50.93 1.53 -34.00
CA GLY A 688 -51.09 0.14 -34.54
C GLY A 688 -49.87 -0.80 -34.32
N TYR A 689 -49.75 -1.89 -33.53
CA TYR A 689 -50.57 -2.91 -32.79
C TYR A 689 -50.69 -4.32 -33.44
N PHE A 690 -50.14 -5.36 -32.77
CA PHE A 690 -50.35 -6.84 -32.90
C PHE A 690 -50.00 -7.53 -34.26
N ASP A 691 -49.75 -8.85 -34.37
CA ASP A 691 -49.67 -9.96 -33.38
C ASP A 691 -48.69 -11.10 -33.78
N GLN A 692 -48.55 -12.17 -32.97
CA GLN A 692 -47.91 -13.46 -33.32
C GLN A 692 -48.87 -14.39 -34.13
N PRO A 693 -48.42 -15.59 -34.59
CA PRO A 693 -48.57 -16.79 -33.74
C PRO A 693 -47.44 -17.85 -33.82
N GLN A 694 -47.50 -18.83 -32.92
CA GLN A 694 -46.71 -20.08 -32.90
C GLN A 694 -47.34 -21.17 -33.82
N TYR A 695 -46.65 -22.31 -34.08
CA TYR A 695 -47.15 -23.65 -33.69
C TYR A 695 -46.14 -24.84 -33.93
N ASN A 696 -45.95 -25.60 -32.85
CA ASN A 696 -45.48 -26.98 -32.61
C ASN A 696 -44.98 -28.00 -33.69
N MET A 697 -43.96 -28.76 -33.24
CA MET A 697 -43.76 -30.24 -33.26
C MET A 697 -43.66 -31.05 -34.57
N SER A 698 -42.62 -31.89 -34.66
CA SER A 698 -42.72 -33.32 -34.25
C SER A 698 -41.35 -34.04 -34.32
N SER A 699 -41.27 -35.30 -33.87
CA SER A 699 -40.04 -36.07 -33.69
C SER A 699 -40.03 -37.38 -34.50
N ASN A 700 -38.84 -37.88 -34.89
CA ASN A 700 -38.57 -39.33 -34.88
C ASN A 700 -37.10 -39.73 -35.15
N ARG A 701 -36.70 -40.81 -34.44
CA ARG A 701 -35.80 -41.93 -34.77
C ARG A 701 -34.38 -41.74 -35.34
N SER A 702 -33.50 -42.49 -34.68
CA SER A 702 -32.21 -42.98 -35.13
C SER A 702 -32.28 -44.05 -36.23
N VAL A 703 -31.23 -44.10 -37.07
CA VAL A 703 -30.63 -45.32 -37.66
C VAL A 703 -29.10 -45.10 -37.68
N SER A 704 -28.31 -46.17 -37.73
CA SER A 704 -26.84 -46.13 -37.68
C SER A 704 -26.18 -46.56 -39.01
N SER A 705 -24.83 -46.50 -39.00
CA SER A 705 -23.88 -47.32 -39.78
C SER A 705 -23.23 -46.71 -41.04
N TYR A 706 -21.95 -47.06 -41.17
CA TYR A 706 -21.01 -46.98 -42.31
C TYR A 706 -21.10 -45.80 -43.29
N HIS A 707 -20.04 -44.98 -43.31
CA HIS A 707 -18.85 -45.41 -44.04
C HIS A 707 -17.54 -44.96 -43.39
#